data_AF-A0AAV6WXJ2-F1
#
_entry.id   AF-A0AAV6WXJ2-F1
#
_cell.length_a   1.000
_cell.length_b   1.000
_cell.length_c   1.000
_cell.angle_alpha   90.00
_cell.angle_beta   90.00
_cell.angle_gamma   90.00
#
_symmetry.space_group_name_H-M   'P 1'
#
loop_
_entity.id
_entity.type
_entity.pdbx_description
1 polymer ?
#
loop_
_entity_poly.entity_id
_entity_poly.type
_entity_poly.pdbx_seq_one_letter_code
_entity_poly.pdbx_strand_id
1 'polypeptide(L)'
;MATVAPLKCPPPMKATSNGVFQGDDPLHFALPLLIIQICLVVVLTRVLAYLLRPLRQPRVIAEIIGGVLLGPSALGRNHKYLHTIFPPKSLTVLDTIANLGLLFFLFLVGLELDPKSLRRTGKKALSIALAGITFPFALGIGTSFALRATVCKDVSQGPFLVFMGVALSITAFPVLARILAELKLLTTDVGRMAMSAAAVNDVAAWILLALAIALSGTGRSPLVSLWVFLCGFGFIMACIFVAPPIFKWMSRHCPNGEPVNEIYICATLAAVLAAGFVTDLIGIHALFGAFVLGVLVPKEGPLEGALVEKVEDLVSGLFLPLYFVSSGLKTNVATIQGAQSWGLLVLVIFTACFGKIVGTIVVSLLCKVPFKEAVTLGFLMNTKGLVELIVLNIGKDRGVLNDQTFAIMVLMALFTTFITTPIVIAVYKPARMAGKEYKHRTIQRKGGDTKLRLLTCFHSTRTVPTLINLMEASRGSTGKKDGLRVYAMHLMELSERPSAILMVHKARKNGMPFWKKGGENDQNQIVVAFETFQSLSQVVIRPTTAISPMSSMHEDICNGADRKQASMIILPFHKHQRLDGQLETTRSELRHVNRRVLQHAPCSVGILVDRGLGGPSHVSASNVDYKITALFFGGQDDYEALSYGARMAEHPGITLNVIRFFVDPKVAGASVKLDVSDQDRPEARSNDEEFLADFKEKISKDDSIKYEESVISDAAETINVIKTYSRCNLFIVGRMPEGQIVAALNKKAECPELGPVGNLLISPNLSTTASVLVVQQYRAQLTGYSLSSLKEDDTTEGEFSDSP
;
A
#
# COMPACT_ATOMS: atom_id res chain seq x y z
N MET A 1 -42.76 58.52 14.95
CA MET A 1 -41.60 57.86 15.58
C MET A 1 -41.89 56.36 15.64
N ALA A 2 -41.39 55.60 14.66
CA ALA A 2 -41.46 54.14 14.71
C ALA A 2 -40.29 53.65 15.58
N THR A 3 -40.63 53.00 16.68
CA THR A 3 -39.68 52.37 17.60
C THR A 3 -38.92 51.25 16.88
N VAL A 4 -37.62 51.44 16.70
CA VAL A 4 -36.70 50.40 16.23
C VAL A 4 -36.68 49.31 17.31
N ALA A 5 -37.33 48.18 17.04
CA ALA A 5 -37.21 47.00 17.89
C ALA A 5 -35.74 46.59 17.96
N PRO A 6 -35.18 46.32 19.16
CA PRO A 6 -33.80 45.86 19.25
C PRO A 6 -33.69 44.50 18.54
N LEU A 7 -32.79 44.38 17.57
CA LEU A 7 -32.37 43.09 17.01
C LEU A 7 -31.82 42.23 18.16
N LYS A 8 -32.66 41.40 18.77
CA LYS A 8 -32.22 40.39 19.73
C LYS A 8 -31.36 39.39 18.96
N CYS A 9 -30.07 39.33 19.29
CA CYS A 9 -29.20 38.26 18.82
C CYS A 9 -29.88 36.92 19.13
N PRO A 10 -29.96 35.99 18.16
CA PRO A 10 -30.53 34.68 18.42
C PRO A 10 -29.78 33.99 19.57
N PRO A 11 -30.47 33.30 20.49
CA PRO A 11 -29.79 32.56 21.54
C PRO A 11 -28.87 31.48 20.94
N PRO A 12 -27.71 31.20 21.59
CA PRO A 12 -26.81 30.14 21.16
C PRO A 12 -27.52 28.77 21.25
N MET A 13 -27.13 27.82 20.39
CA MET A 13 -27.69 26.47 20.44
C MET A 13 -27.30 25.81 21.77
N LYS A 14 -28.28 25.19 22.44
CA LYS A 14 -28.01 24.35 23.61
C LYS A 14 -27.27 23.09 23.18
N ALA A 15 -26.42 22.55 24.04
CA ALA A 15 -25.61 21.37 23.73
C ALA A 15 -26.48 20.12 23.56
N THR A 16 -27.41 19.87 24.50
CA THR A 16 -28.20 18.64 24.58
C THR A 16 -29.71 18.91 24.55
N SER A 17 -30.45 17.98 23.95
CA SER A 17 -31.92 17.96 23.90
C SER A 17 -32.47 17.09 25.03
N ASN A 18 -33.68 17.38 25.51
CA ASN A 18 -34.39 16.50 26.46
C ASN A 18 -35.13 15.35 25.76
N GLY A 19 -35.13 15.33 24.41
CA GLY A 19 -35.66 14.25 23.58
C GLY A 19 -36.99 14.58 22.89
N VAL A 20 -37.24 13.91 21.76
CA VAL A 20 -38.41 14.14 20.90
C VAL A 20 -39.73 13.93 21.65
N PHE A 21 -39.78 12.94 22.56
CA PHE A 21 -40.96 12.66 23.37
C PHE A 21 -41.27 13.72 24.43
N GLN A 22 -40.33 14.64 24.70
CA GLN A 22 -40.54 15.81 25.57
C GLN A 22 -40.89 17.08 24.78
N GLY A 23 -41.10 16.96 23.46
CA GLY A 23 -41.45 18.07 22.58
C GLY A 23 -40.27 18.86 22.00
N ASP A 24 -39.03 18.44 22.29
CA ASP A 24 -37.83 19.05 21.72
C ASP A 24 -37.54 18.51 20.32
N ASP A 25 -37.24 19.38 19.35
CA ASP A 25 -36.66 18.97 18.06
C ASP A 25 -35.13 18.84 18.20
N PRO A 26 -34.54 17.64 18.06
CA PRO A 26 -33.10 17.42 18.21
C PRO A 26 -32.26 18.24 17.22
N LEU A 27 -32.81 18.64 16.06
CA LEU A 27 -32.10 19.44 15.06
C LEU A 27 -31.83 20.87 15.53
N HIS A 28 -32.52 21.35 16.57
CA HIS A 28 -32.25 22.66 17.17
C HIS A 28 -31.14 22.65 18.23
N PHE A 29 -30.54 21.49 18.52
CA PHE A 29 -29.47 21.32 19.50
C PHE A 29 -28.14 20.98 18.83
N ALA A 30 -27.03 21.45 19.42
CA ALA A 30 -25.73 21.37 18.78
C ALA A 30 -25.23 19.93 18.61
N LEU A 31 -25.32 19.09 19.65
CA LEU A 31 -24.77 17.73 19.62
C LEU A 31 -25.56 16.76 18.73
N PRO A 32 -26.90 16.65 18.83
CA PRO A 32 -27.66 15.75 17.95
C PRO A 32 -27.57 16.14 16.47
N LEU A 33 -27.62 17.45 16.17
CA LEU A 33 -27.44 17.94 14.81
C LEU A 33 -26.04 17.62 14.27
N LEU A 34 -25.00 17.85 15.07
CA LEU A 34 -23.63 17.51 14.68
C LEU A 34 -23.47 16.01 14.40
N ILE A 35 -24.06 15.13 15.21
CA ILE A 35 -24.01 13.67 14.97
C ILE A 35 -24.63 13.35 13.60
N ILE A 36 -25.81 13.91 13.30
CA ILE A 36 -26.45 13.72 11.99
C ILE A 36 -25.58 14.25 10.86
N GLN A 37 -24.97 15.43 11.02
CA GLN A 37 -24.04 15.99 10.05
C GLN A 37 -22.85 15.05 9.82
N ILE A 38 -22.23 14.52 10.89
CA ILE A 38 -21.11 13.57 10.80
C ILE A 38 -21.54 12.31 10.06
N CYS A 39 -22.67 11.70 10.42
CA CYS A 39 -23.20 10.51 9.74
C CYS A 39 -23.42 10.78 8.23
N LEU A 40 -24.07 11.90 7.90
CA LEU A 40 -24.33 12.30 6.52
C LEU A 40 -23.03 12.49 5.72
N VAL A 41 -22.06 13.20 6.31
CA VAL A 41 -20.75 13.44 5.69
C VAL A 41 -20.00 12.13 5.45
N VAL A 42 -19.91 11.26 6.46
CA VAL A 42 -19.18 9.99 6.33
C VAL A 42 -19.85 9.09 5.29
N VAL A 43 -21.17 8.92 5.33
CA VAL A 43 -21.89 8.07 4.37
C VAL A 43 -21.72 8.59 2.94
N LEU A 44 -21.96 9.88 2.70
CA LEU A 44 -21.87 10.46 1.36
C LEU A 44 -20.44 10.35 0.79
N THR A 45 -19.44 10.71 1.59
CA THR A 45 -18.04 10.69 1.13
C THR A 45 -17.55 9.27 0.88
N ARG A 46 -18.00 8.27 1.65
CA ARG A 46 -17.70 6.84 1.42
C ARG A 46 -18.37 6.29 0.17
N VAL A 47 -19.65 6.60 -0.06
CA VAL A 47 -20.36 6.21 -1.28
C VAL A 47 -19.67 6.83 -2.51
N LEU A 48 -19.31 8.11 -2.43
CA LEU A 48 -18.64 8.77 -3.54
C LEU A 48 -17.24 8.23 -3.79
N ALA A 49 -16.48 7.90 -2.73
CA ALA A 49 -15.18 7.23 -2.87
C ALA A 49 -15.31 5.85 -3.52
N TYR A 50 -16.36 5.10 -3.19
CA TYR A 50 -16.66 3.81 -3.82
C TYR A 50 -16.98 3.98 -5.31
N LEU A 51 -17.80 4.97 -5.68
CA LEU A 51 -18.15 5.27 -7.07
C LEU A 51 -16.95 5.76 -7.90
N LEU A 52 -16.02 6.50 -7.28
CA LEU A 52 -14.81 7.01 -7.93
C LEU A 52 -13.64 6.01 -7.94
N ARG A 53 -13.78 4.87 -7.26
CA ARG A 53 -12.75 3.81 -7.19
C ARG A 53 -12.28 3.30 -8.57
N PRO A 54 -13.14 3.10 -9.59
CA PRO A 54 -12.71 2.69 -10.92
C PRO A 54 -11.75 3.69 -11.60
N LEU A 55 -11.85 4.97 -11.23
CA LEU A 55 -11.00 6.04 -11.76
C LEU A 55 -9.67 6.18 -10.99
N ARG A 56 -9.43 5.35 -9.96
CA ARG A 56 -8.26 5.40 -9.07
C ARG A 56 -8.04 6.80 -8.50
N GLN A 57 -9.12 7.42 -8.02
CA GLN A 57 -9.07 8.75 -7.43
C GLN A 57 -8.84 8.64 -5.91
N PRO A 58 -7.91 9.42 -5.35
CA PRO A 58 -7.71 9.48 -3.91
C PRO A 58 -8.99 9.87 -3.17
N ARG A 59 -9.20 9.28 -1.99
CA ARG A 59 -10.36 9.55 -1.12
C ARG A 59 -10.61 11.04 -0.84
N VAL A 60 -9.54 11.83 -0.73
CA VAL A 60 -9.62 13.29 -0.50
C VAL A 60 -10.45 14.01 -1.57
N ILE A 61 -10.39 13.56 -2.82
CA ILE A 61 -11.17 14.17 -3.91
C ILE A 61 -12.66 13.89 -3.72
N ALA A 62 -13.02 12.66 -3.33
CA ALA A 62 -14.40 12.32 -2.98
C ALA A 62 -14.90 13.14 -1.79
N GLU A 63 -14.04 13.43 -0.81
CA GLU A 63 -14.40 14.25 0.35
C GLU A 63 -14.67 15.71 -0.02
N ILE A 64 -13.84 16.32 -0.86
CA ILE A 64 -14.04 17.70 -1.33
C ILE A 64 -15.28 17.79 -2.23
N ILE A 65 -15.46 16.86 -3.17
CA ILE A 65 -16.66 16.82 -4.03
C ILE A 65 -17.91 16.62 -3.16
N GLY A 66 -17.85 15.72 -2.17
CA GLY A 66 -18.93 15.51 -1.20
C GLY A 66 -19.31 16.79 -0.46
N GLY A 67 -18.32 17.57 -0.02
CA GLY A 67 -18.52 18.90 0.56
C GLY A 67 -19.21 19.89 -0.36
N VAL A 68 -18.74 19.99 -1.61
CA VAL A 68 -19.35 20.86 -2.63
C VAL A 68 -20.78 20.43 -2.94
N LEU A 69 -21.07 19.12 -2.95
CA LEU A 69 -22.40 18.57 -3.18
C LEU A 69 -23.37 18.84 -2.02
N LEU A 70 -22.91 18.73 -0.78
CA LEU A 70 -23.69 19.08 0.42
C LEU A 70 -23.91 20.59 0.53
N GLY A 71 -22.99 21.37 -0.02
CA GLY A 71 -23.01 22.83 -0.02
C GLY A 71 -24.06 23.47 -0.93
N PRO A 72 -24.07 24.82 -0.97
CA PRO A 72 -25.03 25.61 -1.77
C PRO A 72 -24.92 25.34 -3.27
N SER A 73 -23.83 24.72 -3.73
CA SER A 73 -23.57 24.40 -5.13
C SER A 73 -24.45 23.27 -5.70
N ALA A 74 -25.01 22.38 -4.86
CA ALA A 74 -25.91 21.32 -5.30
C ALA A 74 -27.11 21.14 -4.35
N LEU A 75 -27.03 20.26 -3.34
CA LEU A 75 -28.15 19.95 -2.44
C LEU A 75 -28.59 21.17 -1.63
N GLY A 76 -27.64 22.03 -1.27
CA GLY A 76 -27.89 23.31 -0.60
C GLY A 76 -28.64 24.36 -1.44
N ARG A 77 -28.93 24.11 -2.73
CA ARG A 77 -29.87 24.93 -3.50
C ARG A 77 -31.28 24.90 -2.92
N ASN A 78 -31.65 23.80 -2.24
CA ASN A 78 -32.87 23.76 -1.46
C ASN A 78 -32.63 24.46 -0.12
N HIS A 79 -33.11 25.70 0.01
CA HIS A 79 -32.98 26.50 1.22
C HIS A 79 -33.54 25.80 2.46
N LYS A 80 -34.60 24.99 2.33
CA LYS A 80 -35.16 24.24 3.47
C LYS A 80 -34.15 23.24 4.00
N TYR A 81 -33.53 22.46 3.12
CA TYR A 81 -32.48 21.50 3.48
C TYR A 81 -31.29 22.20 4.15
N LEU A 82 -30.79 23.28 3.54
CA LEU A 82 -29.59 23.98 4.05
C LEU A 82 -29.85 24.58 5.43
N HIS A 83 -31.01 25.21 5.67
CA HIS A 83 -31.35 25.77 6.97
C HIS A 83 -31.68 24.73 8.03
N THR A 84 -32.16 23.54 7.65
CA THR A 84 -32.46 22.45 8.59
C THR A 84 -31.20 21.68 8.99
N ILE A 85 -30.36 21.27 8.03
CA ILE A 85 -29.21 20.40 8.28
C ILE A 85 -27.93 21.20 8.54
N PHE A 86 -27.72 22.34 7.88
CA PHE A 86 -26.52 23.19 8.03
C PHE A 86 -26.88 24.64 8.38
N PRO A 87 -27.64 24.90 9.47
CA PRO A 87 -27.93 26.26 9.91
C PRO A 87 -26.64 27.02 10.27
N PRO A 88 -26.56 28.35 10.05
CA PRO A 88 -25.35 29.13 10.32
C PRO A 88 -24.79 28.98 11.74
N LYS A 89 -25.67 28.78 12.73
CA LYS A 89 -25.28 28.54 14.13
C LYS A 89 -24.53 27.23 14.35
N SER A 90 -24.85 26.20 13.56
CA SER A 90 -24.19 24.89 13.65
C SER A 90 -22.84 24.88 12.97
N LEU A 91 -22.63 25.74 11.97
CA LEU A 91 -21.36 25.83 11.24
C LEU A 91 -20.19 26.16 12.16
N THR A 92 -20.37 26.97 13.20
CA THR A 92 -19.30 27.25 14.19
C THR A 92 -18.89 25.98 14.95
N VAL A 93 -19.84 25.11 15.29
CA VAL A 93 -19.55 23.83 15.97
C VAL A 93 -18.88 22.85 15.01
N LEU A 94 -19.36 22.78 13.76
CA LEU A 94 -18.75 21.96 12.72
C LEU A 94 -17.30 22.43 12.43
N ASP A 95 -17.09 23.73 12.26
CA ASP A 95 -15.79 24.34 11.95
C ASP A 95 -14.78 24.15 13.10
N THR A 96 -15.22 24.23 14.36
CA THR A 96 -14.33 24.00 15.51
C THR A 96 -13.83 22.56 15.57
N ILE A 97 -14.71 21.58 15.36
CA ILE A 97 -14.33 20.15 15.33
C ILE A 97 -13.49 19.83 14.07
N ALA A 98 -13.86 20.39 12.93
CA ALA A 98 -13.10 20.27 11.70
C ALA A 98 -11.67 20.81 11.84
N ASN A 99 -11.50 22.00 12.43
CA ASN A 99 -10.19 22.60 12.66
C ASN A 99 -9.38 21.84 13.72
N LEU A 100 -10.03 21.25 14.74
CA LEU A 100 -9.38 20.36 15.70
C LEU A 100 -8.85 19.10 15.00
N GLY A 101 -9.65 18.49 14.13
CA GLY A 101 -9.24 17.37 13.29
C GLY A 101 -8.05 17.72 12.40
N LEU A 102 -8.12 18.89 11.76
CA LEU A 102 -7.05 19.41 10.91
C LEU A 102 -5.76 19.66 11.71
N LEU A 103 -5.87 20.14 12.95
CA LEU A 103 -4.73 20.36 13.84
C LEU A 103 -4.01 19.05 14.13
N PHE A 104 -4.73 17.98 14.51
CA PHE A 104 -4.12 16.66 14.68
C PHE A 104 -3.61 16.06 13.37
N PHE A 105 -4.30 16.31 12.26
CA PHE A 105 -3.82 15.89 10.93
C PHE A 105 -2.47 16.53 10.60
N LEU A 106 -2.28 17.83 10.87
CA LEU A 106 -1.00 18.48 10.62
C LEU A 106 0.10 18.05 11.58
N PHE A 107 -0.26 17.67 12.81
CA PHE A 107 0.66 16.97 13.69
C PHE A 107 1.13 15.65 13.05
N LEU A 108 0.22 14.84 12.51
CA LEU A 108 0.57 13.60 11.79
C LEU A 108 1.44 13.87 10.56
N VAL A 109 1.13 14.91 9.77
CA VAL A 109 1.98 15.31 8.63
C VAL A 109 3.37 15.72 9.10
N GLY A 110 3.49 16.49 10.19
CA GLY A 110 4.77 16.83 10.80
C GLY A 110 5.51 15.58 11.31
N LEU A 111 4.78 14.63 11.88
CA LEU A 111 5.28 13.35 12.37
C LEU A 111 5.85 12.49 11.23
N GLU A 112 5.22 12.52 10.06
CA GLU A 112 5.69 11.84 8.85
C GLU A 112 6.92 12.51 8.20
N LEU A 113 7.05 13.83 8.31
CA LEU A 113 8.18 14.55 7.72
C LEU A 113 9.48 14.29 8.51
N ASP A 114 10.48 13.69 7.86
CA ASP A 114 11.83 13.48 8.41
C ASP A 114 12.81 14.56 7.92
N PRO A 115 13.26 15.48 8.80
CA PRO A 115 14.24 16.51 8.46
C PRO A 115 15.60 15.94 8.03
N LYS A 116 16.01 14.78 8.56
CA LYS A 116 17.28 14.14 8.19
C LYS A 116 17.21 13.67 6.73
N SER A 117 16.09 13.07 6.35
CA SER A 117 15.78 12.69 4.97
C SER A 117 15.76 13.91 4.05
N LEU A 118 15.18 15.03 4.50
CA LEU A 118 15.12 16.28 3.73
C LEU A 118 16.53 16.85 3.47
N ARG A 119 17.42 16.84 4.47
CA ARG A 119 18.82 17.31 4.30
C ARG A 119 19.64 16.44 3.34
N ARG A 120 19.31 15.15 3.24
CA ARG A 120 19.90 14.21 2.27
C ARG A 120 19.26 14.28 0.88
N THR A 121 18.29 15.18 0.67
CA THR A 121 17.65 15.36 -0.63
C THR A 121 18.69 15.83 -1.64
N GLY A 122 18.85 15.07 -2.73
CA GLY A 122 19.83 15.40 -3.76
C GLY A 122 19.52 16.74 -4.44
N LYS A 123 20.56 17.40 -4.96
CA LYS A 123 20.46 18.70 -5.64
C LYS A 123 19.33 18.76 -6.69
N LYS A 124 19.10 17.65 -7.40
CA LYS A 124 18.02 17.52 -8.40
C LYS A 124 16.63 17.79 -7.83
N ALA A 125 16.26 17.12 -6.74
CA ALA A 125 14.93 17.26 -6.14
C ALA A 125 14.72 18.64 -5.52
N LEU A 126 15.79 19.26 -4.98
CA LEU A 126 15.73 20.63 -4.50
C LEU A 126 15.52 21.63 -5.64
N SER A 127 16.22 21.47 -6.77
CA SER A 127 16.01 22.30 -7.98
C SER A 127 14.58 22.17 -8.51
N ILE A 128 14.04 20.95 -8.54
CA ILE A 128 12.65 20.69 -8.93
C ILE A 128 11.66 21.38 -7.99
N ALA A 129 11.87 21.27 -6.66
CA ALA A 129 11.04 21.92 -5.66
C ALA A 129 11.02 23.45 -5.84
N LEU A 130 12.21 24.07 -5.92
CA LEU A 130 12.35 25.52 -6.13
C LEU A 130 11.66 25.98 -7.41
N ALA A 131 11.86 25.27 -8.53
CA ALA A 131 11.20 25.59 -9.79
C ALA A 131 9.68 25.46 -9.68
N GLY A 132 9.20 24.40 -9.03
CA GLY A 132 7.79 24.13 -8.77
C GLY A 132 7.12 25.13 -7.82
N ILE A 133 7.88 25.99 -7.15
CA ILE A 133 7.35 27.11 -6.36
C ILE A 133 7.48 28.42 -7.15
N THR A 134 8.68 28.76 -7.63
CA THR A 134 8.98 30.10 -8.17
C THR A 134 8.22 30.39 -9.45
N PHE A 135 8.15 29.45 -10.39
CA PHE A 135 7.42 29.63 -11.66
C PHE A 135 5.92 29.86 -11.46
N PRO A 136 5.17 28.97 -10.77
CA PRO A 136 3.74 29.19 -10.52
C PRO A 136 3.49 30.40 -9.61
N PHE A 137 4.43 30.78 -8.73
CA PHE A 137 4.28 31.95 -7.87
C PHE A 137 4.27 33.23 -8.70
N ALA A 138 5.25 33.36 -9.62
CA ALA A 138 5.34 34.49 -10.53
C ALA A 138 4.13 34.59 -11.47
N LEU A 139 3.68 33.45 -12.01
CA LEU A 139 2.46 33.40 -12.83
C LEU A 139 1.20 33.69 -12.01
N GLY A 140 1.16 33.30 -10.74
CA GLY A 140 0.09 33.62 -9.80
C GLY A 140 -0.02 35.11 -9.51
N ILE A 141 1.11 35.79 -9.35
CA ILE A 141 1.15 37.25 -9.28
C ILE A 141 0.61 37.85 -10.59
N GLY A 142 1.06 37.34 -11.74
CA GLY A 142 0.57 37.81 -13.05
C GLY A 142 -0.95 37.68 -13.21
N THR A 143 -1.52 36.53 -12.88
CA THR A 143 -2.97 36.29 -12.96
C THR A 143 -3.77 37.05 -11.92
N SER A 144 -3.18 37.36 -10.76
CA SER A 144 -3.83 38.17 -9.73
C SER A 144 -4.16 39.58 -10.23
N PHE A 145 -3.36 40.18 -11.12
CA PHE A 145 -3.69 41.47 -11.73
C PHE A 145 -4.96 41.39 -12.59
N ALA A 146 -5.12 40.31 -13.37
CA ALA A 146 -6.29 40.08 -14.19
C ALA A 146 -7.55 39.83 -13.33
N LEU A 147 -7.43 39.02 -12.28
CA LEU A 147 -8.52 38.73 -11.33
C LEU A 147 -8.94 39.98 -10.54
N ARG A 148 -7.97 40.81 -10.13
CA ARG A 148 -8.27 42.04 -9.38
C ARG A 148 -8.94 43.10 -10.26
N ALA A 149 -8.50 43.24 -11.51
CA ALA A 149 -9.10 44.18 -12.46
C ALA A 149 -10.57 43.86 -12.77
N THR A 150 -10.96 42.59 -12.67
CA THR A 150 -12.28 42.10 -13.09
C THR A 150 -13.22 41.81 -11.93
N VAL A 151 -12.77 41.11 -10.88
CA VAL A 151 -13.61 40.49 -9.84
C VAL A 151 -13.38 41.07 -8.44
N CYS A 152 -12.16 41.53 -8.11
CA CYS A 152 -11.78 41.94 -6.74
C CYS A 152 -11.33 43.41 -6.66
N LYS A 153 -12.19 44.36 -7.04
CA LYS A 153 -11.84 45.81 -7.04
C LYS A 153 -11.54 46.38 -5.65
N ASP A 154 -12.16 45.82 -4.60
CA ASP A 154 -12.11 46.37 -3.23
C ASP A 154 -11.05 45.71 -2.31
N VAL A 155 -10.23 44.79 -2.82
CA VAL A 155 -9.26 44.03 -2.00
C VAL A 155 -7.87 44.69 -2.01
N SER A 156 -7.17 44.64 -0.88
CA SER A 156 -5.80 45.13 -0.71
C SER A 156 -4.82 44.40 -1.65
N GLN A 157 -4.06 45.18 -2.42
CA GLN A 157 -3.21 44.66 -3.51
C GLN A 157 -2.16 43.67 -3.02
N GLY A 158 -1.34 44.08 -2.05
CA GLY A 158 -0.20 43.29 -1.57
C GLY A 158 -0.59 41.90 -1.06
N PRO A 159 -1.50 41.80 -0.08
CA PRO A 159 -1.93 40.51 0.46
C PRO A 159 -2.55 39.60 -0.60
N PHE A 160 -3.38 40.15 -1.49
CA PHE A 160 -4.02 39.37 -2.56
C PHE A 160 -2.99 38.76 -3.53
N LEU A 161 -1.99 39.54 -3.96
CA LEU A 161 -0.91 39.06 -4.84
C LEU A 161 -0.14 37.89 -4.22
N VAL A 162 0.24 38.04 -2.95
CA VAL A 162 0.99 37.01 -2.21
C VAL A 162 0.13 35.77 -2.01
N PHE A 163 -1.12 35.92 -1.56
CA PHE A 163 -2.04 34.79 -1.38
C PHE A 163 -2.27 34.00 -2.68
N MET A 164 -2.45 34.69 -3.81
CA MET A 164 -2.61 34.05 -5.11
C MET A 164 -1.35 33.31 -5.55
N GLY A 165 -0.16 33.93 -5.39
CA GLY A 165 1.11 33.28 -5.66
C GLY A 165 1.31 32.03 -4.81
N VAL A 166 1.03 32.11 -3.50
CA VAL A 166 1.13 30.96 -2.59
C VAL A 166 0.17 29.85 -2.98
N ALA A 167 -1.11 30.15 -3.21
CA ALA A 167 -2.11 29.14 -3.53
C ALA A 167 -1.78 28.35 -4.82
N LEU A 168 -1.27 29.02 -5.85
CA LEU A 168 -0.87 28.38 -7.11
C LEU A 168 0.43 27.58 -7.00
N SER A 169 1.30 27.93 -6.06
CA SER A 169 2.61 27.28 -5.86
C SER A 169 2.63 26.09 -4.91
N ILE A 170 1.55 25.79 -4.21
CA ILE A 170 1.51 24.64 -3.29
C ILE A 170 1.36 23.33 -4.07
N THR A 171 2.11 22.31 -3.67
CA THR A 171 1.94 20.91 -4.10
C THR A 171 1.73 20.10 -2.83
N ALA A 172 0.64 19.35 -2.73
CA ALA A 172 0.29 18.66 -1.47
C ALA A 172 1.02 17.32 -1.34
N PHE A 173 1.99 17.24 -0.43
CA PHE A 173 2.75 16.01 -0.18
C PHE A 173 1.87 14.79 0.20
N PRO A 174 0.91 14.87 1.14
CA PRO A 174 0.14 13.68 1.55
C PRO A 174 -0.73 13.11 0.42
N VAL A 175 -1.32 13.99 -0.40
CA VAL A 175 -2.15 13.58 -1.54
C VAL A 175 -1.28 12.95 -2.64
N LEU A 176 -0.13 13.56 -2.93
CA LEU A 176 0.83 13.00 -3.87
C LEU A 176 1.33 11.62 -3.42
N ALA A 177 1.62 11.44 -2.13
CA ALA A 177 2.06 10.17 -1.58
C ALA A 177 1.02 9.06 -1.84
N ARG A 178 -0.27 9.36 -1.62
CA ARG A 178 -1.37 8.43 -1.93
C ARG A 178 -1.49 8.14 -3.43
N ILE A 179 -1.43 9.16 -4.29
CA ILE A 179 -1.46 8.97 -5.75
C ILE A 179 -0.31 8.07 -6.20
N LEU A 180 0.90 8.32 -5.73
CA LEU A 180 2.07 7.50 -6.05
C LEU A 180 1.92 6.06 -5.53
N ALA A 181 1.25 5.87 -4.39
CA ALA A 181 0.98 4.56 -3.81
C ALA A 181 0.02 3.76 -4.69
N GLU A 182 -1.12 4.36 -5.05
CA GLU A 182 -2.13 3.76 -5.92
C GLU A 182 -1.59 3.46 -7.32
N LEU A 183 -0.68 4.30 -7.82
CA LEU A 183 -0.04 4.12 -9.12
C LEU A 183 1.17 3.16 -9.07
N LYS A 184 1.50 2.59 -7.90
CA LYS A 184 2.69 1.74 -7.69
C LYS A 184 4.00 2.43 -8.10
N LEU A 185 4.03 3.77 -7.99
CA LEU A 185 5.14 4.62 -8.38
C LEU A 185 6.03 5.04 -7.20
N LEU A 186 5.61 4.83 -5.94
CA LEU A 186 6.38 5.19 -4.74
C LEU A 186 7.82 4.68 -4.78
N THR A 187 8.00 3.48 -5.33
CA THR A 187 9.28 2.79 -5.43
C THR A 187 10.02 3.08 -6.74
N THR A 188 9.59 4.03 -7.56
CA THR A 188 10.34 4.44 -8.75
C THR A 188 11.26 5.60 -8.40
N ASP A 189 12.27 5.84 -9.24
CA ASP A 189 13.14 7.01 -9.05
C ASP A 189 12.36 8.32 -9.28
N VAL A 190 11.36 8.30 -10.17
CA VAL A 190 10.37 9.39 -10.35
C VAL A 190 9.59 9.64 -9.07
N GLY A 191 9.02 8.60 -8.46
CA GLY A 191 8.29 8.70 -7.19
C GLY A 191 9.16 9.24 -6.06
N ARG A 192 10.43 8.81 -5.95
CA ARG A 192 11.38 9.33 -4.95
C ARG A 192 11.67 10.82 -5.15
N MET A 193 11.90 11.23 -6.40
CA MET A 193 12.14 12.64 -6.75
C MET A 193 10.91 13.49 -6.44
N ALA A 194 9.73 13.02 -6.84
CA ALA A 194 8.44 13.67 -6.58
C ALA A 194 8.17 13.83 -5.07
N MET A 195 8.28 12.75 -4.29
CA MET A 195 8.07 12.78 -2.83
C MET A 195 9.04 13.74 -2.13
N SER A 196 10.32 13.71 -2.50
CA SER A 196 11.32 14.57 -1.89
C SER A 196 11.09 16.04 -2.25
N ALA A 197 10.73 16.33 -3.51
CA ALA A 197 10.41 17.69 -3.94
C ALA A 197 9.12 18.21 -3.28
N ALA A 198 8.09 17.38 -3.19
CA ALA A 198 6.84 17.74 -2.52
C ALA A 198 7.02 17.99 -1.02
N ALA A 199 7.86 17.20 -0.33
CA ALA A 199 8.17 17.45 1.08
C ALA A 199 8.87 18.81 1.29
N VAL A 200 9.79 19.20 0.39
CA VAL A 200 10.39 20.55 0.40
C VAL A 200 9.31 21.60 0.13
N ASN A 201 8.42 21.36 -0.84
CA ASN A 201 7.35 22.28 -1.18
C ASN A 201 6.35 22.47 -0.03
N ASP A 202 6.00 21.42 0.72
CA ASP A 202 5.13 21.51 1.90
C ASP A 202 5.76 22.38 2.99
N VAL A 203 7.04 22.17 3.31
CA VAL A 203 7.75 23.03 4.29
C VAL A 203 7.79 24.47 3.81
N ALA A 204 8.11 24.70 2.53
CA ALA A 204 8.13 26.03 1.95
C ALA A 204 6.73 26.67 1.92
N ALA A 205 5.67 25.89 1.69
CA ALA A 205 4.29 26.34 1.70
C ALA A 205 3.89 26.92 3.06
N TRP A 206 4.30 26.30 4.16
CA TRP A 206 4.04 26.82 5.50
C TRP A 206 4.78 28.12 5.80
N ILE A 207 6.04 28.24 5.35
CA ILE A 207 6.80 29.48 5.47
C ILE A 207 6.15 30.60 4.66
N LEU A 208 5.77 30.30 3.41
CA LEU A 208 5.10 31.24 2.52
C LEU A 208 3.71 31.62 3.03
N LEU A 209 2.96 30.69 3.61
CA LEU A 209 1.68 30.97 4.26
C LEU A 209 1.89 31.88 5.46
N ALA A 210 2.82 31.57 6.38
CA ALA A 210 3.12 32.43 7.52
C ALA A 210 3.46 33.86 7.09
N LEU A 211 4.26 34.00 6.02
CA LEU A 211 4.55 35.30 5.40
C LEU A 211 3.29 35.98 4.84
N ALA A 212 2.45 35.26 4.09
CA ALA A 212 1.20 35.79 3.54
C ALA A 212 0.26 36.28 4.64
N ILE A 213 0.16 35.52 5.74
CA ILE A 213 -0.60 35.87 6.94
C ILE A 213 -0.05 37.17 7.56
N ALA A 214 1.26 37.23 7.80
CA ALA A 214 1.92 38.38 8.42
C ALA A 214 1.74 39.67 7.59
N LEU A 215 1.74 39.55 6.26
CA LEU A 215 1.52 40.66 5.33
C LEU A 215 0.04 41.06 5.20
N SER A 216 -0.89 40.14 5.50
CA SER A 216 -2.35 40.39 5.44
C SER A 216 -2.95 41.04 6.69
N GLY A 217 -2.13 41.32 7.71
CA GLY A 217 -2.59 41.91 8.98
C GLY A 217 -3.28 43.27 8.78
N THR A 218 -4.29 43.54 9.62
CA THR A 218 -5.01 44.82 9.64
C THR A 218 -4.00 45.94 9.91
N GLY A 219 -3.93 46.95 9.05
CA GLY A 219 -2.85 47.96 8.97
C GLY A 219 -2.72 48.92 10.15
N ARG A 220 -2.70 48.40 11.38
CA ARG A 220 -2.52 49.14 12.63
C ARG A 220 -1.06 49.55 12.87
N SER A 221 -0.08 48.88 12.25
CA SER A 221 1.33 49.30 12.01
C SER A 221 2.16 48.10 11.52
N PRO A 222 3.16 48.28 10.63
CA PRO A 222 4.07 47.20 10.20
C PRO A 222 4.90 46.60 11.36
N LEU A 223 5.02 47.33 12.48
CA LEU A 223 5.64 46.85 13.71
C LEU A 223 4.94 45.62 14.31
N VAL A 224 3.61 45.50 14.15
CA VAL A 224 2.86 44.35 14.68
C VAL A 224 3.25 43.07 13.94
N SER A 225 3.33 43.12 12.60
CA SER A 225 3.77 41.97 11.79
C SER A 225 5.20 41.54 12.12
N LEU A 226 6.08 42.50 12.43
CA LEU A 226 7.45 42.22 12.88
C LEU A 226 7.45 41.51 14.24
N TRP A 227 6.67 41.99 15.22
CA TRP A 227 6.54 41.34 16.54
C TRP A 227 6.00 39.91 16.45
N VAL A 228 4.96 39.68 15.64
CA VAL A 228 4.41 38.33 15.38
C VAL A 228 5.50 37.41 14.81
N PHE A 229 6.31 37.90 13.87
CA PHE A 229 7.42 37.14 13.29
C PHE A 229 8.50 36.80 14.33
N LEU A 230 8.95 37.76 15.15
CA LEU A 230 9.94 37.52 16.21
C LEU A 230 9.43 36.53 17.27
N CYS A 231 8.18 36.68 17.73
CA CYS A 231 7.56 35.77 18.68
C CYS A 231 7.42 34.35 18.10
N GLY A 232 7.02 34.24 16.82
CA GLY A 232 6.98 32.96 16.11
C GLY A 232 8.34 32.28 16.01
N PHE A 233 9.39 33.04 15.69
CA PHE A 233 10.76 32.53 15.67
C PHE A 233 11.22 32.08 17.06
N GLY A 234 10.93 32.86 18.09
CA GLY A 234 11.20 32.51 19.49
C GLY A 234 10.50 31.22 19.92
N PHE A 235 9.24 31.05 19.53
CA PHE A 235 8.48 29.81 19.76
C PHE A 235 9.13 28.59 19.08
N ILE A 236 9.51 28.70 17.81
CA ILE A 236 10.19 27.60 17.09
C ILE A 236 11.48 27.21 17.81
N MET A 237 12.30 28.20 18.19
CA MET A 237 13.54 27.96 18.93
C MET A 237 13.26 27.27 20.26
N ALA A 238 12.29 27.75 21.04
CA ALA A 238 11.89 27.12 22.30
C ALA A 238 11.46 25.66 22.08
N CYS A 239 10.63 25.38 21.08
CA CYS A 239 10.24 24.01 20.74
C CYS A 239 11.44 23.13 20.37
N ILE A 240 12.39 23.62 19.57
CA ILE A 240 13.60 22.88 19.17
C ILE A 240 14.45 22.51 20.39
N PHE A 241 14.53 23.35 21.41
CA PHE A 241 15.30 23.06 22.62
C PHE A 241 14.53 22.20 23.65
N VAL A 242 13.22 22.40 23.79
CA VAL A 242 12.41 21.78 24.86
C VAL A 242 11.75 20.46 24.43
N ALA A 243 11.21 20.37 23.21
CA ALA A 243 10.42 19.20 22.81
C ALA A 243 11.27 17.94 22.56
N PRO A 244 12.42 18.00 21.85
CA PRO A 244 13.26 16.82 21.62
C PRO A 244 13.77 16.10 22.88
N PRO A 245 14.26 16.76 23.95
CA PRO A 245 14.69 16.05 25.15
C PRO A 245 13.51 15.35 25.85
N ILE A 246 12.34 15.98 25.92
CA ILE A 246 11.13 15.40 26.52
C ILE A 246 10.69 14.15 25.74
N PHE A 247 10.56 14.24 24.41
CA PHE A 247 10.14 13.10 23.62
C PHE A 247 11.18 11.98 23.58
N LYS A 248 12.48 12.30 23.61
CA LYS A 248 13.54 11.28 23.76
C LYS A 248 13.45 10.58 25.11
N TRP A 249 13.16 11.31 26.18
CA TRP A 249 12.96 10.73 27.49
C TRP A 249 11.73 9.80 27.51
N MET A 250 10.59 10.24 26.95
CA MET A 250 9.38 9.40 26.82
C MET A 250 9.65 8.14 26.00
N SER A 251 10.34 8.27 24.85
CA SER A 251 10.68 7.15 23.98
C SER A 251 11.57 6.10 24.66
N ARG A 252 12.51 6.53 25.52
CA ARG A 252 13.37 5.61 26.28
C ARG A 252 12.64 4.81 27.36
N HIS A 253 11.53 5.33 27.88
CA HIS A 253 10.72 4.67 28.91
C HIS A 253 9.60 3.81 28.31
N CYS A 254 9.52 3.71 26.98
CA CYS A 254 8.66 2.77 26.28
C CYS A 254 9.51 1.58 25.82
N PRO A 255 9.44 0.41 26.47
CA PRO A 255 10.18 -0.77 26.01
C PRO A 255 9.75 -1.17 24.59
N ASN A 256 10.72 -1.56 23.76
CA ASN A 256 10.48 -1.98 22.39
C ASN A 256 9.71 -3.32 22.39
N GLY A 257 8.48 -3.34 21.87
CA GLY A 257 7.66 -4.55 21.71
C GLY A 257 6.43 -4.64 22.62
N GLU A 258 6.31 -3.76 23.61
CA GLU A 258 5.10 -3.61 24.43
C GLU A 258 4.24 -2.42 23.93
N PRO A 259 2.90 -2.46 24.11
CA PRO A 259 2.05 -1.33 23.77
C PRO A 259 2.49 -0.09 24.56
N VAL A 260 2.70 1.02 23.85
CA VAL A 260 3.06 2.31 24.47
C VAL A 260 1.99 2.69 25.49
N ASN A 261 2.41 3.02 26.71
CA ASN A 261 1.49 3.47 27.76
C ASN A 261 0.62 4.64 27.28
N GLU A 262 -0.69 4.52 27.48
CA GLU A 262 -1.69 5.51 27.03
C GLU A 262 -1.40 6.92 27.53
N ILE A 263 -0.80 7.03 28.72
CA ILE A 263 -0.35 8.30 29.33
C ILE A 263 0.57 9.09 28.39
N TYR A 264 1.49 8.44 27.69
CA TYR A 264 2.43 9.12 26.78
C TYR A 264 1.74 9.61 25.50
N ILE A 265 0.74 8.87 25.02
CA ILE A 265 -0.08 9.28 23.87
C ILE A 265 -0.91 10.50 24.27
N CYS A 266 -1.62 10.43 25.40
CA CYS A 266 -2.42 11.54 25.94
C CYS A 266 -1.56 12.79 26.21
N ALA A 267 -0.38 12.63 26.81
CA ALA A 267 0.54 13.74 27.04
C ALA A 267 1.02 14.39 25.72
N THR A 268 1.28 13.58 24.69
CA THR A 268 1.66 14.11 23.36
C THR A 268 0.51 14.89 22.73
N LEU A 269 -0.71 14.35 22.75
CA LEU A 269 -1.89 15.04 22.22
C LEU A 269 -2.18 16.34 22.96
N ALA A 270 -2.04 16.36 24.29
CA ALA A 270 -2.16 17.58 25.09
C ALA A 270 -1.07 18.62 24.72
N ALA A 271 0.17 18.18 24.50
CA ALA A 271 1.25 19.05 24.05
C ALA A 271 0.98 19.64 22.65
N VAL A 272 0.37 18.86 21.75
CA VAL A 272 -0.06 19.33 20.42
C VAL A 272 -1.10 20.44 20.55
N LEU A 273 -2.10 20.27 21.42
CA LEU A 273 -3.12 21.31 21.68
C LEU A 273 -2.51 22.56 22.32
N ALA A 274 -1.61 22.40 23.29
CA ALA A 274 -0.91 23.51 23.93
C ALA A 274 -0.04 24.28 22.92
N ALA A 275 0.68 23.59 22.05
CA ALA A 275 1.47 24.21 20.99
C ALA A 275 0.59 25.01 20.02
N GLY A 276 -0.56 24.45 19.63
CA GLY A 276 -1.54 25.14 18.79
C GLY A 276 -2.08 26.42 19.45
N PHE A 277 -2.47 26.33 20.73
CA PHE A 277 -2.93 27.47 21.51
C PHE A 277 -1.88 28.59 21.59
N VAL A 278 -0.62 28.25 21.87
CA VAL A 278 0.48 29.24 21.93
C VAL A 278 0.69 29.91 20.57
N THR A 279 0.64 29.16 19.46
CA THR A 279 0.78 29.78 18.13
C THR A 279 -0.37 30.70 17.75
N ASP A 280 -1.60 30.36 18.16
CA ASP A 280 -2.78 31.21 17.97
C ASP A 280 -2.67 32.51 18.79
N LEU A 281 -2.19 32.41 20.04
CA LEU A 281 -1.94 33.56 20.92
C LEU A 281 -0.91 34.54 20.32
N ILE A 282 0.10 34.03 19.62
CA ILE A 282 1.10 34.85 18.91
C ILE A 282 0.48 35.59 17.70
N GLY A 283 -0.68 35.17 17.21
CA GLY A 283 -1.31 35.68 15.99
C GLY A 283 -0.89 34.91 14.72
N ILE A 284 -0.21 33.78 14.88
CA ILE A 284 -0.03 32.77 13.83
C ILE A 284 -1.24 31.84 13.86
N HIS A 285 -1.44 31.01 12.84
CA HIS A 285 -2.52 30.02 12.88
C HIS A 285 -2.17 28.83 13.81
N ALA A 286 -3.13 28.37 14.62
CA ALA A 286 -2.97 27.23 15.55
C ALA A 286 -2.40 25.93 14.93
N LEU A 287 -2.64 25.75 13.63
CA LEU A 287 -2.16 24.65 12.81
C LEU A 287 -0.63 24.55 12.75
N PHE A 288 0.06 25.69 12.85
CA PHE A 288 1.51 25.76 12.78
C PHE A 288 2.20 25.11 13.99
N GLY A 289 1.66 25.31 15.20
CA GLY A 289 2.21 24.73 16.42
C GLY A 289 2.16 23.20 16.41
N ALA A 290 1.05 22.64 15.95
CA ALA A 290 0.88 21.19 15.80
C ALA A 290 1.87 20.59 14.80
N PHE A 291 2.06 21.23 13.65
CA PHE A 291 3.03 20.81 12.64
C PHE A 291 4.48 20.83 13.18
N VAL A 292 4.90 21.94 13.81
CA VAL A 292 6.25 22.08 14.38
C VAL A 292 6.51 20.98 15.43
N LEU A 293 5.54 20.73 16.32
CA LEU A 293 5.70 19.69 17.32
C LEU A 293 5.84 18.30 16.69
N GLY A 294 5.04 17.98 15.66
CA GLY A 294 5.13 16.72 14.91
C GLY A 294 6.51 16.51 14.26
N VAL A 295 7.10 17.55 13.68
CA VAL A 295 8.44 17.51 13.08
C VAL A 295 9.52 17.19 14.12
N LEU A 296 9.34 17.65 15.36
CA LEU A 296 10.31 17.50 16.45
C LEU A 296 10.21 16.16 17.20
N VAL A 297 9.11 15.41 17.04
CA VAL A 297 8.99 14.06 17.58
C VAL A 297 10.11 13.17 16.99
N PRO A 298 10.86 12.41 17.82
CA PRO A 298 11.89 11.51 17.35
C PRO A 298 11.34 10.49 16.36
N LYS A 299 11.92 10.45 15.16
CA LYS A 299 11.55 9.50 14.10
C LYS A 299 12.13 8.09 14.29
N GLU A 300 12.72 7.82 15.45
CA GLU A 300 13.43 6.59 15.76
C GLU A 300 12.90 6.14 17.12
N GLY A 301 11.99 5.14 17.14
CA GLY A 301 11.40 4.59 18.37
C GLY A 301 9.94 4.12 18.21
N PRO A 302 9.39 3.39 19.20
CA PRO A 302 8.03 2.84 19.15
C PRO A 302 6.94 3.91 19.26
N LEU A 303 7.28 5.10 19.78
CA LEU A 303 6.35 6.21 20.00
C LEU A 303 5.76 6.78 18.69
N GLU A 304 6.57 6.92 17.63
CA GLU A 304 6.11 7.42 16.31
C GLU A 304 5.01 6.52 15.75
N GLY A 305 5.26 5.20 15.69
CA GLY A 305 4.32 4.22 15.16
C GLY A 305 3.04 4.16 15.98
N ALA A 306 3.14 4.16 17.31
CA ALA A 306 1.97 4.11 18.20
C ALA A 306 1.09 5.36 18.09
N LEU A 307 1.69 6.56 18.01
CA LEU A 307 0.96 7.81 17.84
C LEU A 307 0.21 7.83 16.51
N VAL A 308 0.89 7.43 15.44
CA VAL A 308 0.27 7.31 14.12
C VAL A 308 -0.90 6.34 14.17
N GLU A 309 -0.70 5.10 14.63
CA GLU A 309 -1.72 4.06 14.59
C GLU A 309 -2.97 4.43 15.39
N LYS A 310 -2.81 5.08 16.55
CA LYS A 310 -3.93 5.45 17.43
C LYS A 310 -4.68 6.69 16.96
N VAL A 311 -4.01 7.63 16.31
CA VAL A 311 -4.57 8.95 15.97
C VAL A 311 -5.03 9.01 14.51
N GLU A 312 -4.32 8.35 13.59
CA GLU A 312 -4.56 8.43 12.16
C GLU A 312 -5.95 7.96 11.75
N ASP A 313 -6.42 6.84 12.30
CA ASP A 313 -7.73 6.27 11.94
C ASP A 313 -8.88 7.18 12.39
N LEU A 314 -8.76 7.78 13.59
CA LEU A 314 -9.74 8.74 14.09
C LEU A 314 -9.74 10.03 13.25
N VAL A 315 -8.54 10.59 13.01
CA VAL A 315 -8.40 11.86 12.30
C VAL A 315 -8.76 11.73 10.83
N SER A 316 -8.15 10.79 10.10
CA SER A 316 -8.40 10.57 8.67
C SER A 316 -9.74 9.90 8.38
N GLY A 317 -10.25 9.09 9.31
CA GLY A 317 -11.52 8.40 9.18
C GLY A 317 -12.71 9.31 9.41
N LEU A 318 -12.68 10.11 10.49
CA LEU A 318 -13.83 10.85 11.01
C LEU A 318 -13.69 12.37 10.88
N PHE A 319 -12.58 12.97 11.33
CA PHE A 319 -12.51 14.44 11.42
C PHE A 319 -12.10 15.14 10.12
N LEU A 320 -11.18 14.57 9.34
CA LEU A 320 -10.72 15.15 8.08
C LEU A 320 -11.85 15.33 7.05
N PRO A 321 -12.78 14.36 6.87
CA PRO A 321 -13.96 14.56 6.04
C PRO A 321 -14.79 15.79 6.44
N LEU A 322 -14.94 16.06 7.74
CA LEU A 322 -15.68 17.23 8.23
C LEU A 322 -15.02 18.54 7.80
N TYR A 323 -13.70 18.59 7.80
CA TYR A 323 -12.96 19.75 7.30
C TYR A 323 -13.17 19.99 5.81
N PHE A 324 -13.12 18.94 4.99
CA PHE A 324 -13.40 19.08 3.56
C PHE A 324 -14.86 19.48 3.29
N VAL A 325 -15.80 18.98 4.09
CA VAL A 325 -17.19 19.39 3.98
C VAL A 325 -17.39 20.84 4.43
N SER A 326 -16.83 21.27 5.56
CA SER A 326 -16.84 22.67 5.99
C SER A 326 -16.31 23.60 4.88
N SER A 327 -15.17 23.24 4.27
CA SER A 327 -14.62 23.99 3.14
C SER A 327 -15.53 23.99 1.91
N GLY A 328 -16.12 22.83 1.56
CA GLY A 328 -17.05 22.68 0.44
C GLY A 328 -18.38 23.41 0.64
N LEU A 329 -18.89 23.50 1.87
CA LEU A 329 -20.06 24.32 2.23
C LEU A 329 -19.79 25.81 1.98
N LYS A 330 -18.54 26.27 2.18
CA LYS A 330 -18.10 27.63 1.83
C LYS A 330 -17.94 27.83 0.32
N THR A 331 -17.93 26.78 -0.50
CA THR A 331 -17.80 26.84 -1.96
C THR A 331 -19.15 27.01 -2.63
N ASN A 332 -19.35 28.15 -3.29
CA ASN A 332 -20.56 28.42 -4.07
C ASN A 332 -20.22 28.58 -5.56
N VAL A 333 -20.40 27.52 -6.35
CA VAL A 333 -20.16 27.53 -7.79
C VAL A 333 -21.16 28.43 -8.53
N ALA A 334 -22.35 28.67 -7.95
CA ALA A 334 -23.36 29.52 -8.56
C ALA A 334 -22.97 31.01 -8.61
N THR A 335 -21.91 31.43 -7.92
CA THR A 335 -21.37 32.80 -8.03
C THR A 335 -20.56 33.00 -9.32
N ILE A 336 -20.15 31.93 -10.01
CA ILE A 336 -19.41 32.01 -11.27
C ILE A 336 -20.41 32.19 -12.42
N GLN A 337 -20.82 33.44 -12.65
CA GLN A 337 -21.80 33.78 -13.68
C GLN A 337 -21.16 34.57 -14.82
N GLY A 338 -21.60 34.30 -16.05
CA GLY A 338 -21.15 34.99 -17.26
C GLY A 338 -19.86 34.44 -17.87
N ALA A 339 -19.65 34.73 -19.16
CA ALA A 339 -18.51 34.24 -19.94
C ALA A 339 -17.16 34.71 -19.38
N GLN A 340 -17.11 35.91 -18.79
CA GLN A 340 -15.88 36.46 -18.19
C GLN A 340 -15.41 35.63 -16.99
N SER A 341 -16.32 35.25 -16.08
CA SER A 341 -16.01 34.46 -14.89
C SER A 341 -15.54 33.04 -15.22
N TRP A 342 -16.16 32.42 -16.22
CA TRP A 342 -15.72 31.12 -16.75
C TRP A 342 -14.38 31.24 -17.49
N GLY A 343 -14.14 32.34 -18.22
CA GLY A 343 -12.84 32.65 -18.82
C GLY A 343 -11.74 32.80 -17.78
N LEU A 344 -12.01 33.44 -16.63
CA LEU A 344 -11.07 33.52 -15.51
C LEU A 344 -10.78 32.16 -14.89
N LEU A 345 -11.78 31.30 -14.73
CA LEU A 345 -11.57 29.93 -14.25
C LEU A 345 -10.61 29.17 -15.18
N VAL A 346 -10.86 29.21 -16.50
CA VAL A 346 -9.99 28.57 -17.49
C VAL A 346 -8.58 29.16 -17.47
N LEU A 347 -8.45 30.49 -17.34
CA LEU A 347 -7.16 31.16 -17.22
C LEU A 347 -6.39 30.70 -15.99
N VAL A 348 -7.04 30.61 -14.83
CA VAL A 348 -6.43 30.17 -13.57
C VAL A 348 -6.01 28.70 -13.66
N ILE A 349 -6.85 27.82 -14.23
CA ILE A 349 -6.49 26.42 -14.46
C ILE A 349 -5.29 26.31 -15.40
N PHE A 350 -5.33 27.02 -16.53
CA PHE A 350 -4.26 26.99 -17.53
C PHE A 350 -2.94 27.48 -16.93
N THR A 351 -2.95 28.60 -16.21
CA THR A 351 -1.74 29.16 -15.58
C THR A 351 -1.19 28.27 -14.47
N ALA A 352 -2.05 27.68 -13.64
CA ALA A 352 -1.65 26.70 -12.63
C ALA A 352 -0.94 25.50 -13.26
N CYS A 353 -1.59 24.85 -14.24
CA CYS A 353 -1.05 23.72 -14.97
C CYS A 353 0.25 24.09 -15.70
N PHE A 354 0.26 25.19 -16.45
CA PHE A 354 1.41 25.63 -17.23
C PHE A 354 2.62 25.91 -16.33
N GLY A 355 2.44 26.71 -15.27
CA GLY A 355 3.53 27.05 -14.35
C GLY A 355 4.13 25.83 -13.66
N LYS A 356 3.28 24.93 -13.17
CA LYS A 356 3.71 23.73 -12.46
C LYS A 356 4.34 22.70 -13.38
N ILE A 357 3.65 22.33 -14.45
CA ILE A 357 4.06 21.23 -15.33
C ILE A 357 5.28 21.66 -16.14
N VAL A 358 5.23 22.81 -16.82
CA VAL A 358 6.34 23.26 -17.68
C VAL A 358 7.57 23.61 -16.85
N GLY A 359 7.39 24.34 -15.74
CA GLY A 359 8.50 24.68 -14.84
C GLY A 359 9.22 23.43 -14.32
N THR A 360 8.46 22.39 -13.94
CA THR A 360 9.02 21.12 -13.49
C THR A 360 9.70 20.35 -14.62
N ILE A 361 9.11 20.27 -15.81
CA ILE A 361 9.69 19.55 -16.96
C ILE A 361 11.02 20.18 -17.38
N VAL A 362 11.05 21.50 -17.55
CA VAL A 362 12.26 22.23 -17.98
C VAL A 362 13.41 21.96 -17.01
N VAL A 363 13.18 22.12 -15.71
CA VAL A 363 14.24 21.90 -14.71
C VAL A 363 14.63 20.44 -14.58
N SER A 364 13.69 19.51 -14.77
CA SER A 364 13.97 18.07 -14.78
C SER A 364 14.86 17.66 -15.96
N LEU A 365 14.61 18.23 -17.14
CA LEU A 365 15.43 18.01 -18.33
C LEU A 365 16.84 18.58 -18.14
N LEU A 366 16.97 19.78 -17.56
CA LEU A 366 18.26 20.36 -17.18
C LEU A 366 19.02 19.48 -16.17
N CYS A 367 18.29 18.78 -15.29
CA CYS A 367 18.84 17.80 -14.35
C CYS A 367 19.14 16.42 -14.98
N LYS A 368 19.06 16.29 -16.31
CA LYS A 368 19.29 15.06 -17.09
C LYS A 368 18.34 13.91 -16.71
N VAL A 369 17.08 14.22 -16.40
CA VAL A 369 16.02 13.20 -16.21
C VAL A 369 15.43 12.85 -17.59
N PRO A 370 15.15 11.56 -17.91
CA PRO A 370 14.54 11.16 -19.17
C PRO A 370 13.21 11.89 -19.44
N PHE A 371 12.91 12.23 -20.70
CA PHE A 371 11.74 13.06 -21.04
C PHE A 371 10.41 12.49 -20.51
N LYS A 372 10.17 11.18 -20.65
CA LYS A 372 8.94 10.54 -20.14
C LYS A 372 8.82 10.66 -18.61
N GLU A 373 9.94 10.51 -17.90
CA GLU A 373 10.00 10.67 -16.45
C GLU A 373 9.81 12.13 -16.03
N ALA A 374 10.37 13.08 -16.78
CA ALA A 374 10.20 14.52 -16.56
C ALA A 374 8.75 14.96 -16.76
N VAL A 375 8.07 14.49 -17.81
CA VAL A 375 6.63 14.76 -18.04
C VAL A 375 5.79 14.18 -16.91
N THR A 376 6.06 12.93 -16.51
CA THR A 376 5.38 12.26 -15.38
C THR A 376 5.54 13.08 -14.10
N LEU A 377 6.76 13.50 -13.80
CA LEU A 377 7.08 14.33 -12.65
C LEU A 377 6.36 15.69 -12.69
N GLY A 378 6.23 16.32 -13.86
CA GLY A 378 5.49 17.56 -14.03
C GLY A 378 4.01 17.45 -13.65
N PHE A 379 3.33 16.39 -14.08
CA PHE A 379 1.94 16.14 -13.68
C PHE A 379 1.81 15.79 -12.20
N LEU A 380 2.73 14.98 -11.66
CA LEU A 380 2.79 14.66 -10.23
C LEU A 380 3.00 15.91 -9.37
N MET A 381 3.79 16.89 -9.81
CA MET A 381 3.98 18.14 -9.06
C MET A 381 2.79 19.10 -9.14
N ASN A 382 1.84 18.85 -10.03
CA ASN A 382 0.60 19.62 -10.15
C ASN A 382 -0.50 19.15 -9.18
N THR A 383 -0.23 18.16 -8.32
CA THR A 383 -1.22 17.65 -7.37
C THR A 383 -1.50 18.66 -6.26
N LYS A 384 -2.74 19.12 -6.22
CA LYS A 384 -3.30 19.96 -5.17
C LYS A 384 -3.97 19.11 -4.09
N GLY A 385 -4.17 19.69 -2.92
CA GLY A 385 -4.71 18.92 -1.78
C GLY A 385 -5.02 19.77 -0.57
N LEU A 386 -5.01 19.11 0.59
CA LEU A 386 -5.47 19.68 1.85
C LEU A 386 -4.79 21.01 2.20
N VAL A 387 -3.47 21.12 2.08
CA VAL A 387 -2.73 22.34 2.44
C VAL A 387 -3.20 23.55 1.62
N GLU A 388 -3.53 23.36 0.34
CA GLU A 388 -4.08 24.45 -0.46
C GLU A 388 -5.45 24.89 0.04
N LEU A 389 -6.35 23.96 0.36
CA LEU A 389 -7.66 24.31 0.91
C LEU A 389 -7.53 25.05 2.26
N ILE A 390 -6.53 24.75 3.07
CA ILE A 390 -6.20 25.54 4.27
C ILE A 390 -5.88 26.98 3.88
N VAL A 391 -4.98 27.19 2.93
CA VAL A 391 -4.61 28.55 2.49
C VAL A 391 -5.82 29.30 1.93
N LEU A 392 -6.67 28.63 1.15
CA LEU A 392 -7.88 29.23 0.59
C LEU A 392 -8.91 29.59 1.69
N ASN A 393 -9.14 28.71 2.67
CA ASN A 393 -10.05 28.99 3.78
C ASN A 393 -9.55 30.17 4.62
N ILE A 394 -8.25 30.18 4.98
CA ILE A 394 -7.64 31.31 5.71
C ILE A 394 -7.75 32.61 4.90
N GLY A 395 -7.50 32.56 3.59
CA GLY A 395 -7.62 33.71 2.70
C GLY A 395 -9.04 34.25 2.65
N LYS A 396 -10.04 33.37 2.64
CA LYS A 396 -11.47 33.73 2.69
C LYS A 396 -11.86 34.31 4.04
N ASP A 397 -11.48 33.66 5.14
CA ASP A 397 -11.84 34.08 6.50
C ASP A 397 -11.19 35.44 6.86
N ARG A 398 -10.04 35.78 6.25
CA ARG A 398 -9.42 37.12 6.35
C ARG A 398 -9.96 38.16 5.37
N GLY A 399 -10.93 37.80 4.52
CA GLY A 399 -11.50 38.70 3.51
C GLY A 399 -10.54 39.05 2.36
N VAL A 400 -9.43 38.31 2.20
CA VAL A 400 -8.51 38.47 1.07
C VAL A 400 -9.10 37.85 -0.20
N LEU A 401 -9.85 36.76 -0.06
CA LEU A 401 -10.54 36.09 -1.17
C LEU A 401 -12.05 36.32 -1.07
N ASN A 402 -12.67 36.86 -2.12
CA ASN A 402 -14.13 36.89 -2.21
C ASN A 402 -14.70 35.49 -2.52
N ASP A 403 -16.02 35.32 -2.39
CA ASP A 403 -16.69 34.03 -2.61
C ASP A 403 -16.44 33.45 -4.01
N GLN A 404 -16.41 34.31 -5.03
CA GLN A 404 -16.22 33.89 -6.42
C GLN A 404 -14.81 33.40 -6.70
N THR A 405 -13.79 34.12 -6.21
CA THR A 405 -12.38 33.75 -6.35
C THR A 405 -12.08 32.48 -5.56
N PHE A 406 -12.64 32.37 -4.36
CA PHE A 406 -12.57 31.15 -3.56
C PHE A 406 -13.14 29.96 -4.33
N ALA A 407 -14.33 30.09 -4.93
CA ALA A 407 -14.94 29.04 -5.74
C ALA A 407 -14.09 28.66 -6.97
N ILE A 408 -13.53 29.65 -7.68
CA ILE A 408 -12.63 29.42 -8.82
C ILE A 408 -11.39 28.61 -8.39
N MET A 409 -10.78 28.97 -7.27
CA MET A 409 -9.57 28.31 -6.77
C MET A 409 -9.84 26.87 -6.29
N VAL A 410 -10.97 26.64 -5.60
CA VAL A 410 -11.37 25.28 -5.19
C VAL A 410 -11.63 24.39 -6.41
N LEU A 411 -12.32 24.91 -7.44
CA LEU A 411 -12.56 24.17 -8.68
C LEU A 411 -11.26 23.88 -9.45
N MET A 412 -10.32 24.82 -9.47
CA MET A 412 -8.99 24.58 -10.06
C MET A 412 -8.25 23.47 -9.31
N ALA A 413 -8.23 23.49 -7.98
CA ALA A 413 -7.58 22.46 -7.17
C ALA A 413 -8.21 21.07 -7.41
N LEU A 414 -9.54 20.99 -7.48
CA LEU A 414 -10.25 19.75 -7.82
C LEU A 414 -9.88 19.25 -9.22
N PHE A 415 -9.96 20.12 -10.23
CA PHE A 415 -9.72 19.74 -11.62
C PHE A 415 -8.28 19.27 -11.84
N THR A 416 -7.30 20.02 -11.32
CA THR A 416 -5.87 19.71 -11.49
C THR A 416 -5.49 18.40 -10.81
N THR A 417 -6.01 18.10 -9.62
CA THR A 417 -5.73 16.81 -8.97
C THR A 417 -6.47 15.66 -9.65
N PHE A 418 -7.74 15.85 -10.04
CA PHE A 418 -8.53 14.82 -10.70
C PHE A 418 -7.92 14.38 -12.04
N ILE A 419 -7.36 15.32 -12.81
CA ILE A 419 -6.76 15.04 -14.13
C ILE A 419 -5.36 14.42 -14.02
N THR A 420 -4.62 14.65 -12.93
CA THR A 420 -3.25 14.14 -12.76
C THR A 420 -3.21 12.62 -12.81
N THR A 421 -4.04 11.91 -12.05
CA THR A 421 -4.03 10.43 -11.99
C THR A 421 -4.22 9.76 -13.37
N PRO A 422 -5.29 10.05 -14.15
CA PRO A 422 -5.49 9.41 -15.45
C PRO A 422 -4.39 9.77 -16.46
N ILE A 423 -3.88 11.00 -16.44
CA ILE A 423 -2.77 11.40 -17.33
C ILE A 423 -1.49 10.64 -16.97
N VAL A 424 -1.16 10.53 -15.68
CA VAL A 424 0.04 9.79 -15.25
C VAL A 424 -0.08 8.32 -15.66
N ILE A 425 -1.26 7.69 -15.55
CA ILE A 425 -1.47 6.32 -16.05
C ILE A 425 -1.26 6.22 -17.56
N ALA A 426 -1.73 7.21 -18.32
CA ALA A 426 -1.61 7.22 -19.78
C ALA A 426 -0.16 7.44 -20.25
N VAL A 427 0.57 8.37 -19.61
CA VAL A 427 1.96 8.73 -19.95
C VAL A 427 2.93 7.69 -19.40
N TYR A 428 2.77 7.36 -18.12
CA TYR A 428 3.52 6.34 -17.43
C TYR A 428 2.69 5.07 -17.42
N LYS A 429 2.62 4.39 -18.58
CA LYS A 429 2.18 3.00 -18.59
C LYS A 429 3.11 2.26 -17.61
N PRO A 430 2.63 1.75 -16.46
CA PRO A 430 3.42 0.76 -15.73
C PRO A 430 3.72 -0.30 -16.77
N ALA A 431 4.98 -0.69 -16.87
CA ALA A 431 5.45 -1.60 -17.89
C ALA A 431 4.62 -2.90 -17.85
N ARG A 432 3.47 -2.93 -18.54
CA ARG A 432 3.03 -4.04 -19.36
C ARG A 432 4.07 -4.10 -20.46
N MET A 433 5.28 -4.49 -20.07
CA MET A 433 6.30 -4.97 -20.98
C MET A 433 5.58 -6.12 -21.67
N ALA A 434 5.25 -5.92 -22.95
CA ALA A 434 4.91 -7.00 -23.83
C ALA A 434 5.93 -8.10 -23.54
N GLY A 435 5.46 -9.21 -22.98
CA GLY A 435 6.31 -10.26 -22.46
C GLY A 435 7.24 -10.68 -23.57
N LYS A 436 8.52 -10.27 -23.48
CA LYS A 436 9.53 -10.92 -24.30
C LYS A 436 9.55 -12.34 -23.78
N GLU A 437 9.04 -13.26 -24.59
CA GLU A 437 9.13 -14.68 -24.30
C GLU A 437 10.59 -14.99 -23.98
N TYR A 438 10.84 -15.33 -22.72
CA TYR A 438 12.15 -15.76 -22.28
C TYR A 438 12.11 -17.29 -22.17
N LYS A 439 13.16 -17.92 -22.69
CA LYS A 439 13.20 -19.37 -22.96
C LYS A 439 13.09 -20.27 -21.71
N HIS A 440 13.27 -19.71 -20.51
CA HIS A 440 13.48 -20.45 -19.26
C HIS A 440 12.36 -20.23 -18.24
N ARG A 441 11.13 -20.64 -18.58
CA ARG A 441 9.94 -20.51 -17.73
C ARG A 441 9.61 -21.76 -16.90
N THR A 442 10.29 -22.87 -17.17
CA THR A 442 10.21 -24.14 -16.44
C THR A 442 11.59 -24.58 -15.95
N ILE A 443 11.59 -25.50 -14.99
CA ILE A 443 12.75 -26.21 -14.43
C ILE A 443 13.09 -27.41 -15.32
N GLN A 444 12.09 -28.13 -15.82
CA GLN A 444 12.29 -29.20 -16.79
C GLN A 444 12.95 -28.64 -18.07
N ARG A 445 14.21 -29.01 -18.32
CA ARG A 445 15.02 -28.50 -19.45
C ARG A 445 15.81 -29.62 -20.11
N LYS A 446 15.81 -29.62 -21.45
CA LYS A 446 16.78 -30.39 -22.26
C LYS A 446 18.10 -29.59 -22.34
N GLY A 447 19.00 -29.77 -21.37
CA GLY A 447 20.35 -29.16 -21.36
C GLY A 447 20.87 -28.77 -19.96
N GLY A 448 22.06 -29.25 -19.59
CA GLY A 448 22.53 -29.38 -18.20
C GLY A 448 23.34 -28.24 -17.55
N ASP A 449 23.40 -27.01 -18.07
CA ASP A 449 24.29 -25.99 -17.47
C ASP A 449 23.75 -24.55 -17.54
N THR A 450 22.47 -24.34 -17.17
CA THR A 450 21.87 -23.00 -17.11
C THR A 450 21.51 -22.58 -15.69
N LYS A 451 21.87 -21.34 -15.33
CA LYS A 451 21.60 -20.72 -14.02
C LYS A 451 20.11 -20.80 -13.67
N LEU A 452 19.77 -21.32 -12.50
CA LEU A 452 18.40 -21.34 -12.00
C LEU A 452 18.08 -19.98 -11.35
N ARG A 453 16.94 -19.39 -11.70
CA ARG A 453 16.48 -18.13 -11.13
C ARG A 453 15.17 -18.37 -10.39
N LEU A 454 15.19 -18.29 -9.07
CA LEU A 454 14.01 -18.45 -8.23
C LEU A 454 13.52 -17.09 -7.73
N LEU A 455 12.21 -16.91 -7.66
CA LEU A 455 11.58 -15.80 -6.94
C LEU A 455 10.89 -16.38 -5.70
N THR A 456 11.47 -16.21 -4.51
CA THR A 456 10.89 -16.68 -3.25
C THR A 456 10.15 -15.54 -2.58
N CYS A 457 8.90 -15.76 -2.20
CA CYS A 457 8.08 -14.76 -1.50
C CYS A 457 7.99 -15.08 -0.01
N PHE A 458 7.94 -14.06 0.84
CA PHE A 458 7.70 -14.24 2.27
C PHE A 458 6.95 -13.04 2.88
N HIS A 459 6.21 -13.31 3.96
CA HIS A 459 5.39 -12.33 4.68
C HIS A 459 5.87 -12.08 6.11
N SER A 460 6.58 -13.04 6.70
CA SER A 460 7.00 -13.03 8.10
C SER A 460 8.45 -13.47 8.22
N THR A 461 9.12 -13.00 9.28
CA THR A 461 10.45 -13.46 9.72
C THR A 461 10.46 -14.96 10.01
N ARG A 462 9.31 -15.53 10.42
CA ARG A 462 9.19 -16.93 10.84
C ARG A 462 9.55 -17.93 9.75
N THR A 463 9.22 -17.64 8.49
CA THR A 463 9.47 -18.55 7.35
C THR A 463 10.88 -18.41 6.78
N VAL A 464 11.69 -17.47 7.28
CA VAL A 464 13.02 -17.17 6.73
C VAL A 464 13.98 -18.36 6.88
N PRO A 465 14.09 -19.05 8.04
CA PRO A 465 14.96 -20.23 8.16
C PRO A 465 14.60 -21.35 7.18
N THR A 466 13.31 -21.70 7.08
CA THR A 466 12.79 -22.67 6.10
C THR A 466 13.17 -22.31 4.67
N LEU A 467 13.01 -21.03 4.29
CA LEU A 467 13.38 -20.58 2.95
C LEU A 467 14.89 -20.66 2.71
N ILE A 468 15.72 -20.29 3.69
CA ILE A 468 17.18 -20.43 3.60
C ILE A 468 17.57 -21.89 3.39
N ASN A 469 17.01 -22.79 4.19
CA ASN A 469 17.27 -24.23 4.09
C ASN A 469 16.79 -24.81 2.74
N LEU A 470 15.66 -24.31 2.21
CA LEU A 470 15.17 -24.67 0.87
C LEU A 470 16.09 -24.14 -0.24
N MET A 471 16.61 -22.92 -0.10
CA MET A 471 17.54 -22.32 -1.05
C MET A 471 18.88 -23.07 -1.07
N GLU A 472 19.39 -23.46 0.09
CA GLU A 472 20.58 -24.31 0.21
C GLU A 472 20.36 -25.66 -0.47
N ALA A 473 19.22 -26.30 -0.19
CA ALA A 473 18.84 -27.55 -0.85
C ALA A 473 18.72 -27.43 -2.38
N SER A 474 18.40 -26.24 -2.89
CA SER A 474 18.18 -26.00 -4.32
C SER A 474 19.45 -25.66 -5.12
N ARG A 475 20.63 -25.61 -4.49
CA ARG A 475 21.83 -25.06 -5.12
C ARG A 475 22.37 -25.88 -6.30
N GLY A 476 22.23 -27.21 -6.24
CA GLY A 476 22.77 -28.16 -7.24
C GLY A 476 24.24 -28.58 -7.00
N SER A 477 24.82 -29.33 -7.95
CA SER A 477 26.19 -29.87 -7.86
C SER A 477 27.23 -28.93 -8.48
N THR A 478 28.45 -28.93 -7.90
CA THR A 478 29.71 -28.28 -8.34
C THR A 478 29.81 -26.75 -8.34
N GLY A 479 30.58 -26.21 -7.38
CA GLY A 479 31.67 -25.21 -7.48
C GLY A 479 31.50 -23.86 -8.20
N LYS A 480 30.47 -23.62 -9.01
CA LYS A 480 30.25 -22.37 -9.72
C LYS A 480 29.38 -21.44 -8.86
N LYS A 481 29.99 -20.38 -8.33
CA LYS A 481 29.41 -19.28 -7.52
C LYS A 481 28.15 -18.57 -8.08
N ASP A 482 27.54 -19.04 -9.17
CA ASP A 482 26.39 -18.39 -9.82
C ASP A 482 25.37 -19.41 -10.40
N GLY A 483 25.37 -20.66 -9.89
CA GLY A 483 24.46 -21.73 -10.33
C GLY A 483 23.00 -21.52 -9.91
N LEU A 484 22.78 -20.95 -8.72
CA LEU A 484 21.47 -20.56 -8.20
C LEU A 484 21.44 -19.08 -7.85
N ARG A 485 20.46 -18.37 -8.42
CA ARG A 485 20.17 -16.98 -8.10
C ARG A 485 18.75 -16.87 -7.56
N VAL A 486 18.61 -16.38 -6.33
CA VAL A 486 17.31 -16.23 -5.67
C VAL A 486 16.98 -14.77 -5.47
N TYR A 487 15.79 -14.39 -5.91
CA TYR A 487 15.19 -13.10 -5.62
C TYR A 487 14.24 -13.29 -4.44
N ALA A 488 14.65 -12.84 -3.26
CA ALA A 488 13.86 -12.98 -2.03
C ALA A 488 12.94 -11.75 -1.89
N MET A 489 11.68 -11.90 -2.27
CA MET A 489 10.68 -10.84 -2.29
C MET A 489 9.87 -10.81 -0.99
N HIS A 490 10.07 -9.75 -0.21
CA HIS A 490 9.23 -9.45 0.93
C HIS A 490 7.89 -8.85 0.44
N LEU A 491 6.79 -9.51 0.78
CA LEU A 491 5.44 -9.09 0.44
C LEU A 491 4.87 -8.23 1.58
N MET A 492 4.71 -6.93 1.33
CA MET A 492 4.12 -5.99 2.28
C MET A 492 2.78 -5.47 1.76
N GLU A 493 1.80 -5.43 2.66
CA GLU A 493 0.49 -4.89 2.35
C GLU A 493 0.54 -3.36 2.30
N LEU A 494 0.01 -2.79 1.22
CA LEU A 494 -0.22 -1.34 1.15
C LEU A 494 -1.55 -1.02 1.86
N SER A 495 -1.49 -0.58 3.10
CA SER A 495 -2.67 0.02 3.75
C SER A 495 -2.91 1.44 3.22
N GLU A 496 -4.16 1.93 3.26
CA GLU A 496 -4.53 3.30 2.85
C GLU A 496 -3.90 4.40 3.74
N ARG A 497 -3.19 4.00 4.81
CA ARG A 497 -2.52 4.88 5.75
C ARG A 497 -1.31 5.58 5.09
N PRO A 498 -1.31 6.92 4.94
CA PRO A 498 -0.11 7.67 4.52
C PRO A 498 1.15 7.31 5.31
N SER A 499 1.02 6.92 6.57
CA SER A 499 2.13 6.45 7.39
C SER A 499 2.76 5.13 6.92
N ALA A 500 1.93 4.15 6.52
CA ALA A 500 2.40 2.88 5.96
C ALA A 500 3.09 3.10 4.60
N ILE A 501 2.55 4.02 3.79
CA ILE A 501 3.15 4.48 2.52
C ILE A 501 4.54 5.12 2.76
N LEU A 502 4.75 5.77 3.90
CA LEU A 502 6.00 6.46 4.21
C LEU A 502 7.04 5.53 4.86
N MET A 503 6.61 4.57 5.68
CA MET A 503 7.46 3.49 6.19
C MET A 503 8.18 2.77 5.05
N VAL A 504 7.47 2.54 3.94
CA VAL A 504 8.02 2.00 2.69
C VAL A 504 9.15 2.85 2.10
N HIS A 505 9.02 4.18 2.12
CA HIS A 505 10.03 5.08 1.57
C HIS A 505 11.26 5.20 2.50
N LYS A 506 11.02 5.24 3.82
CA LYS A 506 12.05 5.16 4.87
C LYS A 506 12.83 3.85 4.78
N ALA A 507 12.10 2.76 4.50
CA ALA A 507 12.64 1.42 4.28
C ALA A 507 13.45 1.27 2.99
N ARG A 508 13.59 2.29 2.14
CA ARG A 508 14.48 2.20 0.96
C ARG A 508 15.57 3.26 0.93
N LYS A 509 15.31 4.46 1.44
CA LYS A 509 16.28 5.58 1.44
C LYS A 509 17.46 5.33 2.38
N ASN A 510 17.28 4.48 3.40
CA ASN A 510 18.35 4.03 4.30
C ASN A 510 19.09 2.78 3.78
N GLY A 511 18.84 2.40 2.51
CA GLY A 511 18.69 0.99 2.17
C GLY A 511 17.32 0.51 2.68
N MET A 512 16.90 -0.66 2.22
CA MET A 512 16.25 -1.65 3.11
C MET A 512 16.75 -1.37 4.57
N PRO A 513 15.93 -1.15 5.65
CA PRO A 513 16.48 -0.81 6.99
C PRO A 513 17.62 -1.77 7.38
N PHE A 514 17.39 -3.01 7.01
CA PHE A 514 18.26 -4.09 6.60
C PHE A 514 19.77 -3.84 6.24
N TRP A 515 20.23 -2.70 5.69
CA TRP A 515 21.62 -2.56 5.19
C TRP A 515 22.52 -1.61 6.00
N LYS A 516 22.01 -0.95 7.06
CA LYS A 516 22.86 -0.16 7.97
C LYS A 516 23.08 -0.88 9.30
N LYS A 517 24.36 -1.16 9.60
CA LYS A 517 24.87 -1.54 10.91
C LYS A 517 24.43 -0.52 11.97
N GLY A 518 23.47 -0.88 12.81
CA GLY A 518 23.14 -0.14 14.03
C GLY A 518 21.64 -0.12 14.33
N GLY A 519 21.21 -1.00 15.24
CA GLY A 519 19.87 -1.00 15.83
C GLY A 519 19.24 -2.39 15.80
N GLU A 520 19.13 -3.01 16.97
CA GLU A 520 18.43 -4.26 17.22
C GLU A 520 16.93 -4.08 16.98
N ASN A 521 16.45 -4.61 15.86
CA ASN A 521 15.04 -4.77 15.54
C ASN A 521 14.89 -6.16 14.90
N ASP A 522 13.79 -6.87 15.18
CA ASP A 522 13.48 -8.19 14.56
C ASP A 522 13.55 -8.16 13.02
N GLN A 523 13.32 -7.00 12.40
CA GLN A 523 13.38 -6.81 10.94
C GLN A 523 14.82 -6.75 10.38
N ASN A 524 15.83 -6.43 11.20
CA ASN A 524 17.24 -6.49 10.79
C ASN A 524 17.76 -7.94 10.74
N GLN A 525 17.14 -8.87 11.49
CA GLN A 525 17.55 -10.28 11.48
C GLN A 525 17.37 -10.92 10.10
N ILE A 526 16.35 -10.55 9.32
CA ILE A 526 16.10 -11.16 8.00
C ILE A 526 17.26 -10.90 7.04
N VAL A 527 17.78 -9.67 7.01
CA VAL A 527 18.86 -9.33 6.07
C VAL A 527 20.21 -9.73 6.58
N VAL A 528 20.46 -9.67 7.89
CA VAL A 528 21.64 -10.33 8.45
C VAL A 528 21.61 -11.83 8.14
N ALA A 529 20.46 -12.50 8.22
CA ALA A 529 20.32 -13.91 7.88
C ALA A 529 20.60 -14.18 6.40
N PHE A 530 20.03 -13.41 5.46
CA PHE A 530 20.30 -13.59 4.03
C PHE A 530 21.73 -13.17 3.62
N GLU A 531 22.31 -12.13 4.23
CA GLU A 531 23.70 -11.71 3.96
C GLU A 531 24.71 -12.71 4.53
N THR A 532 24.47 -13.18 5.75
CA THR A 532 25.30 -14.21 6.40
C THR A 532 25.18 -15.52 5.63
N PHE A 533 23.98 -15.88 5.18
CA PHE A 533 23.81 -17.02 4.30
C PHE A 533 24.52 -16.83 2.95
N GLN A 534 24.44 -15.65 2.33
CA GLN A 534 25.12 -15.39 1.06
C GLN A 534 26.65 -15.38 1.22
N SER A 535 27.19 -14.96 2.36
CA SER A 535 28.63 -14.98 2.62
C SER A 535 29.16 -16.39 2.92
N LEU A 536 28.32 -17.27 3.46
CA LEU A 536 28.65 -18.64 3.83
C LEU A 536 28.27 -19.69 2.76
N SER A 537 27.31 -19.40 1.88
CA SER A 537 26.81 -20.29 0.82
C SER A 537 27.31 -19.86 -0.56
N GLN A 538 27.14 -20.75 -1.55
CA GLN A 538 27.38 -20.43 -2.97
C GLN A 538 26.16 -19.84 -3.69
N VAL A 539 25.09 -19.49 -2.96
CA VAL A 539 23.83 -19.00 -3.51
C VAL A 539 23.82 -17.48 -3.58
N VAL A 540 23.48 -16.93 -4.75
CA VAL A 540 23.36 -15.47 -4.93
C VAL A 540 21.95 -15.02 -4.56
N ILE A 541 21.79 -14.39 -3.40
CA ILE A 541 20.51 -13.81 -2.96
C ILE A 541 20.44 -12.33 -3.34
N ARG A 542 19.27 -11.92 -3.86
CA ARG A 542 18.94 -10.54 -4.17
C ARG A 542 17.61 -10.19 -3.49
N PRO A 543 17.65 -9.54 -2.32
CA PRO A 543 16.42 -9.17 -1.64
C PRO A 543 15.67 -8.10 -2.45
N THR A 544 14.35 -8.24 -2.52
CA THR A 544 13.41 -7.32 -3.15
C THR A 544 12.20 -7.13 -2.25
N THR A 545 11.41 -6.11 -2.52
CA THR A 545 10.20 -5.82 -1.76
C THR A 545 9.10 -5.44 -2.74
N ALA A 546 7.94 -6.07 -2.60
CA ALA A 546 6.73 -5.71 -3.32
C ALA A 546 5.71 -5.17 -2.32
N ILE A 547 5.13 -4.02 -2.65
CA ILE A 547 4.18 -3.32 -1.79
C ILE A 547 2.96 -3.02 -2.63
N SER A 548 1.86 -3.67 -2.28
CA SER A 548 0.61 -3.58 -3.01
C SER A 548 -0.57 -3.88 -2.09
N PRO A 549 -1.76 -3.35 -2.40
CA PRO A 549 -2.99 -3.89 -1.84
C PRO A 549 -3.08 -5.39 -2.15
N MET A 550 -3.65 -6.18 -1.23
CA MET A 550 -3.78 -7.63 -1.39
C MET A 550 -4.44 -8.01 -2.73
N SER A 551 -5.44 -7.23 -3.16
CA SER A 551 -6.15 -7.42 -4.43
C SER A 551 -5.24 -7.40 -5.66
N SER A 552 -4.12 -6.69 -5.64
CA SER A 552 -3.19 -6.53 -6.77
C SER A 552 -1.78 -7.04 -6.49
N MET A 553 -1.56 -7.70 -5.34
CA MET A 553 -0.24 -8.21 -4.94
C MET A 553 0.25 -9.33 -5.88
N HIS A 554 -0.66 -10.17 -6.35
CA HIS A 554 -0.36 -11.19 -7.36
C HIS A 554 0.25 -10.61 -8.63
N GLU A 555 -0.21 -9.44 -9.10
CA GLU A 555 0.35 -8.77 -10.27
C GLU A 555 1.83 -8.40 -10.04
N ASP A 556 2.18 -7.94 -8.85
CA ASP A 556 3.56 -7.55 -8.52
C ASP A 556 4.48 -8.77 -8.42
N ILE A 557 3.99 -9.88 -7.91
CA ILE A 557 4.70 -11.16 -7.87
C ILE A 557 4.97 -11.63 -9.31
N CYS A 558 3.94 -11.69 -10.16
CA CYS A 558 4.05 -12.13 -11.54
C CYS A 558 4.96 -11.18 -12.37
N ASN A 559 4.79 -9.87 -12.25
CA ASN A 559 5.64 -8.88 -12.92
C ASN A 559 7.08 -8.92 -12.40
N GLY A 560 7.26 -9.17 -11.10
CA GLY A 560 8.56 -9.39 -10.49
C GLY A 560 9.26 -10.61 -11.08
N ALA A 561 8.54 -11.72 -11.24
CA ALA A 561 9.05 -12.94 -11.84
C ALA A 561 9.47 -12.71 -13.30
N ASP A 562 8.62 -12.07 -14.10
CA ASP A 562 8.91 -11.75 -15.51
C ASP A 562 10.13 -10.83 -15.65
N ARG A 563 10.18 -9.74 -14.86
CA ARG A 563 11.30 -8.78 -14.88
C ARG A 563 12.64 -9.42 -14.49
N LYS A 564 12.62 -10.42 -13.61
CA LYS A 564 13.80 -11.17 -13.20
C LYS A 564 14.08 -12.40 -14.07
N GLN A 565 13.16 -12.71 -14.99
CA GLN A 565 13.14 -13.94 -15.79
C GLN A 565 13.29 -15.17 -14.88
N ALA A 566 12.49 -15.20 -13.81
CA ALA A 566 12.46 -16.33 -12.89
C ALA A 566 11.91 -17.56 -13.61
N SER A 567 12.48 -18.72 -13.32
CA SER A 567 11.99 -20.01 -13.83
C SER A 567 10.97 -20.64 -12.90
N MET A 568 10.94 -20.23 -11.63
CA MET A 568 9.91 -20.65 -10.69
C MET A 568 9.68 -19.59 -9.61
N ILE A 569 8.42 -19.45 -9.19
CA ILE A 569 7.98 -18.63 -8.06
C ILE A 569 7.72 -19.58 -6.88
N ILE A 570 8.24 -19.29 -5.70
CA ILE A 570 7.92 -20.04 -4.47
C ILE A 570 7.09 -19.13 -3.57
N LEU A 571 5.87 -19.54 -3.28
CA LEU A 571 4.93 -18.85 -2.41
C LEU A 571 4.79 -19.59 -1.09
N PRO A 572 4.71 -18.89 0.05
CA PRO A 572 4.37 -19.53 1.30
C PRO A 572 2.88 -19.86 1.33
N PHE A 573 2.54 -20.97 1.98
CA PHE A 573 1.16 -21.33 2.23
C PHE A 573 0.49 -20.35 3.20
N HIS A 574 -0.82 -20.13 3.03
CA HIS A 574 -1.55 -19.13 3.81
C HIS A 574 -1.79 -19.56 5.27
N LYS A 575 -1.64 -20.86 5.58
CA LYS A 575 -1.70 -21.41 6.95
C LYS A 575 -0.31 -21.73 7.47
N HIS A 576 -0.12 -21.56 8.79
CA HIS A 576 1.14 -21.88 9.47
C HIS A 576 0.90 -22.91 10.57
N GLN A 577 1.91 -23.72 10.87
CA GLN A 577 1.80 -24.72 11.92
C GLN A 577 1.92 -24.09 13.33
N ARG A 578 0.99 -24.40 14.21
CA ARG A 578 1.02 -24.08 15.64
C ARG A 578 1.90 -25.08 16.42
N LEU A 579 2.16 -24.78 17.70
CA LEU A 579 2.91 -25.66 18.59
C LEU A 579 2.19 -27.01 18.85
N ASP A 580 0.87 -27.04 18.70
CA ASP A 580 0.02 -28.24 18.78
C ASP A 580 0.03 -29.07 17.49
N GLY A 581 0.76 -28.63 16.45
CA GLY A 581 0.84 -29.30 15.15
C GLY A 581 -0.31 -28.98 14.19
N GLN A 582 -1.34 -28.25 14.61
CA GLN A 582 -2.46 -27.83 13.77
C GLN A 582 -2.09 -26.65 12.86
N LEU A 583 -2.78 -26.52 11.72
CA LEU A 583 -2.57 -25.41 10.78
C LEU A 583 -3.55 -24.27 11.08
N GLU A 584 -3.03 -23.10 11.44
CA GLU A 584 -3.83 -21.89 11.67
C GLU A 584 -3.76 -20.95 10.46
N THR A 585 -4.92 -20.42 10.08
CA THR A 585 -5.02 -19.36 9.07
C THR A 585 -4.75 -18.01 9.73
N THR A 586 -3.58 -17.42 9.49
CA THR A 586 -3.28 -16.07 9.99
C THR A 586 -3.94 -14.99 9.13
N ARG A 587 -3.99 -15.19 7.80
CA ARG A 587 -4.61 -14.25 6.85
C ARG A 587 -5.28 -15.01 5.70
N SER A 588 -6.60 -15.02 5.66
CA SER A 588 -7.39 -15.66 4.60
C SER A 588 -7.15 -15.05 3.22
N GLU A 589 -6.88 -13.75 3.16
CA GLU A 589 -6.65 -12.99 1.92
C GLU A 589 -5.42 -13.48 1.13
N LEU A 590 -4.41 -14.04 1.79
CA LEU A 590 -3.22 -14.62 1.13
C LEU A 590 -3.59 -15.82 0.26
N ARG A 591 -4.67 -16.53 0.60
CA ARG A 591 -5.20 -17.61 -0.24
C ARG A 591 -5.59 -17.08 -1.62
N HIS A 592 -6.24 -15.92 -1.66
CA HIS A 592 -6.64 -15.25 -2.92
C HIS A 592 -5.42 -14.85 -3.76
N VAL A 593 -4.37 -14.33 -3.10
CA VAL A 593 -3.10 -13.99 -3.77
C VAL A 593 -2.49 -15.24 -4.39
N ASN A 594 -2.36 -16.34 -3.63
CA ASN A 594 -1.80 -17.59 -4.10
C ASN A 594 -2.57 -18.14 -5.31
N ARG A 595 -3.92 -18.17 -5.25
CA ARG A 595 -4.76 -18.61 -6.37
C ARG A 595 -4.56 -17.75 -7.63
N ARG A 596 -4.51 -16.43 -7.48
CA ARG A 596 -4.30 -15.53 -8.63
C ARG A 596 -2.90 -15.63 -9.23
N VAL A 597 -1.86 -15.87 -8.41
CA VAL A 597 -0.51 -16.15 -8.94
C VAL A 597 -0.50 -17.46 -9.72
N LEU A 598 -1.11 -18.54 -9.20
CA LEU A 598 -1.22 -19.81 -9.92
C LEU A 598 -1.93 -19.68 -11.28
N GLN A 599 -2.84 -18.70 -11.43
CA GLN A 599 -3.56 -18.40 -12.67
C GLN A 599 -2.75 -17.58 -13.68
N HIS A 600 -1.93 -16.64 -13.21
CA HIS A 600 -1.31 -15.60 -14.06
C HIS A 600 0.23 -15.65 -14.10
N ALA A 601 0.86 -16.60 -13.42
CA ALA A 601 2.30 -16.68 -13.34
C ALA A 601 2.97 -16.86 -14.71
N PRO A 602 4.06 -16.12 -15.00
CA PRO A 602 4.82 -16.25 -16.25
C PRO A 602 5.80 -17.44 -16.25
N CYS A 603 5.85 -18.20 -15.16
CA CYS A 603 6.72 -19.37 -14.96
C CYS A 603 6.11 -20.33 -13.93
N SER A 604 6.78 -21.46 -13.67
CA SER A 604 6.28 -22.50 -12.76
C SER A 604 6.09 -21.94 -11.34
N VAL A 605 5.16 -22.50 -10.57
CA VAL A 605 4.83 -22.00 -9.23
C VAL A 605 4.92 -23.14 -8.22
N GLY A 606 5.61 -22.91 -7.11
CA GLY A 606 5.61 -23.78 -5.95
C GLY A 606 4.88 -23.13 -4.78
N ILE A 607 4.04 -23.88 -4.09
CA ILE A 607 3.47 -23.49 -2.79
C ILE A 607 4.16 -24.31 -1.70
N LEU A 608 4.83 -23.61 -0.79
CA LEU A 608 5.56 -24.18 0.34
C LEU A 608 4.68 -24.15 1.59
N VAL A 609 4.29 -25.33 2.06
CA VAL A 609 3.71 -25.54 3.39
C VAL A 609 4.86 -25.70 4.37
N ASP A 610 5.09 -24.66 5.15
CA ASP A 610 6.18 -24.60 6.12
C ASP A 610 5.85 -25.36 7.41
N ARG A 611 6.61 -26.43 7.66
CA ARG A 611 6.63 -27.19 8.92
C ARG A 611 8.01 -27.17 9.61
N GLY A 612 8.86 -26.19 9.27
CA GLY A 612 10.19 -26.02 9.84
C GLY A 612 11.27 -26.88 9.17
N LEU A 613 11.39 -26.81 7.84
CA LEU A 613 12.44 -27.50 7.08
C LEU A 613 13.82 -27.13 7.62
N GLY A 614 14.54 -28.10 8.21
CA GLY A 614 15.87 -27.90 8.78
C GLY A 614 15.89 -27.27 10.19
N GLY A 615 14.73 -27.09 10.83
CA GLY A 615 14.63 -26.56 12.19
C GLY A 615 14.58 -25.02 12.27
N PRO A 616 14.67 -24.44 13.49
CA PRO A 616 14.56 -22.99 13.69
C PRO A 616 15.82 -22.22 13.25
N SER A 617 16.91 -22.91 12.94
CA SER A 617 18.20 -22.34 12.55
C SER A 617 18.64 -22.79 11.16
N HIS A 618 19.53 -22.00 10.56
CA HIS A 618 20.20 -22.36 9.32
C HIS A 618 21.13 -23.57 9.54
N VAL A 619 21.01 -24.57 8.66
CA VAL A 619 21.92 -25.71 8.63
C VAL A 619 23.05 -25.41 7.64
N SER A 620 24.30 -25.40 8.11
CA SER A 620 25.48 -25.24 7.24
C SER A 620 25.47 -26.22 6.08
N ALA A 621 25.92 -25.79 4.89
CA ALA A 621 26.03 -26.61 3.69
C ALA A 621 26.70 -27.98 3.92
N SER A 622 27.68 -28.04 4.83
CA SER A 622 28.42 -29.25 5.22
C SER A 622 27.60 -30.25 6.06
N ASN A 623 26.54 -29.77 6.71
CA ASN A 623 25.76 -30.52 7.70
C ASN A 623 24.33 -30.78 7.22
N VAL A 624 24.00 -30.41 5.98
CA VAL A 624 22.71 -30.75 5.38
C VAL A 624 22.67 -32.28 5.22
N ASP A 625 21.68 -32.90 5.84
CA ASP A 625 21.31 -34.31 5.66
C ASP A 625 19.77 -34.35 5.53
N TYR A 626 19.28 -34.08 4.31
CA TYR A 626 17.86 -34.03 4.03
C TYR A 626 17.41 -35.21 3.19
N LYS A 627 16.36 -35.88 3.66
CA LYS A 627 15.62 -36.88 2.90
C LYS A 627 14.42 -36.19 2.25
N ILE A 628 14.41 -36.16 0.93
CA ILE A 628 13.34 -35.57 0.13
C ILE A 628 12.56 -36.71 -0.51
N THR A 629 11.23 -36.66 -0.47
CA THR A 629 10.37 -37.68 -1.11
C THR A 629 9.51 -37.03 -2.19
N ALA A 630 9.72 -37.44 -3.44
CA ALA A 630 8.92 -37.02 -4.58
C ALA A 630 7.84 -38.08 -4.88
N LEU A 631 6.57 -37.69 -4.82
CA LEU A 631 5.45 -38.57 -5.17
C LEU A 631 5.06 -38.33 -6.63
N PHE A 632 5.06 -39.38 -7.44
CA PHE A 632 4.79 -39.32 -8.87
C PHE A 632 3.55 -40.15 -9.22
N PHE A 633 2.48 -39.46 -9.61
CA PHE A 633 1.20 -40.03 -10.04
C PHE A 633 0.95 -39.88 -11.55
N GLY A 634 1.75 -39.05 -12.23
CA GLY A 634 1.73 -38.84 -13.67
C GLY A 634 1.23 -37.45 -14.06
N GLY A 635 1.68 -36.96 -15.21
CA GLY A 635 1.35 -35.63 -15.72
C GLY A 635 2.43 -34.57 -15.51
N GLN A 636 2.19 -33.42 -16.15
CA GLN A 636 3.17 -32.33 -16.30
C GLN A 636 3.62 -31.67 -14.99
N ASP A 637 2.71 -31.52 -14.02
CA ASP A 637 3.05 -30.93 -12.73
C ASP A 637 4.01 -31.84 -11.93
N ASP A 638 3.85 -33.15 -12.06
CA ASP A 638 4.74 -34.15 -11.46
C ASP A 638 6.11 -34.18 -12.18
N TYR A 639 6.17 -33.94 -13.50
CA TYR A 639 7.44 -33.82 -14.22
C TYR A 639 8.27 -32.65 -13.69
N GLU A 640 7.63 -31.51 -13.46
CA GLU A 640 8.27 -30.31 -12.96
C GLU A 640 8.72 -30.49 -11.49
N ALA A 641 7.84 -31.07 -10.66
CA ALA A 641 8.15 -31.46 -9.28
C ALA A 641 9.38 -32.38 -9.21
N LEU A 642 9.39 -33.45 -10.02
CA LEU A 642 10.48 -34.42 -10.05
C LEU A 642 11.79 -33.81 -10.57
N SER A 643 11.71 -32.96 -11.60
CA SER A 643 12.86 -32.23 -12.13
C SER A 643 13.47 -31.30 -11.07
N TYR A 644 12.65 -30.66 -10.24
CA TYR A 644 13.14 -29.83 -9.15
C TYR A 644 13.76 -30.66 -8.02
N GLY A 645 13.13 -31.79 -7.64
CA GLY A 645 13.68 -32.73 -6.66
C GLY A 645 15.02 -33.31 -7.09
N ALA A 646 15.17 -33.71 -8.36
CA ALA A 646 16.42 -34.23 -8.89
C ALA A 646 17.54 -33.19 -8.86
N ARG A 647 17.23 -31.93 -9.14
CA ARG A 647 18.18 -30.83 -8.96
C ARG A 647 18.61 -30.65 -7.50
N MET A 648 17.71 -30.88 -6.54
CA MET A 648 18.09 -30.85 -5.12
C MET A 648 19.00 -32.01 -4.74
N ALA A 649 18.81 -33.20 -5.33
CA ALA A 649 19.63 -34.38 -5.09
C ALA A 649 21.10 -34.22 -5.53
N GLU A 650 21.36 -33.32 -6.48
CA GLU A 650 22.73 -32.92 -6.84
C GLU A 650 23.52 -32.32 -5.65
N HIS A 651 22.85 -31.91 -4.56
CA HIS A 651 23.49 -31.51 -3.31
C HIS A 651 24.01 -32.76 -2.56
N PRO A 652 25.30 -32.80 -2.14
CA PRO A 652 25.91 -34.01 -1.55
C PRO A 652 25.23 -34.52 -0.27
N GLY A 653 24.57 -33.61 0.46
CA GLY A 653 23.80 -33.89 1.67
C GLY A 653 22.30 -34.18 1.47
N ILE A 654 21.85 -34.45 0.23
CA ILE A 654 20.43 -34.69 -0.06
C ILE A 654 20.25 -36.08 -0.65
N THR A 655 19.32 -36.84 -0.10
CA THR A 655 18.84 -38.10 -0.68
C THR A 655 17.42 -37.92 -1.20
N LEU A 656 17.18 -38.21 -2.47
CA LEU A 656 15.86 -38.13 -3.08
C LEU A 656 15.25 -39.53 -3.23
N ASN A 657 14.09 -39.75 -2.63
CA ASN A 657 13.26 -40.93 -2.87
C ASN A 657 12.15 -40.58 -3.85
N VAL A 658 12.08 -41.28 -4.97
CA VAL A 658 11.06 -41.12 -6.01
C VAL A 658 10.13 -42.31 -5.95
N ILE A 659 8.85 -42.06 -5.67
CA ILE A 659 7.82 -43.10 -5.55
C ILE A 659 6.84 -42.93 -6.70
N ARG A 660 6.87 -43.87 -7.65
CA ARG A 660 5.91 -43.91 -8.76
C ARG A 660 4.71 -44.76 -8.38
N PHE A 661 3.53 -44.18 -8.50
CA PHE A 661 2.27 -44.85 -8.27
C PHE A 661 1.65 -45.36 -9.56
N PHE A 662 1.20 -46.62 -9.55
CA PHE A 662 0.47 -47.22 -10.65
C PHE A 662 -0.83 -47.86 -10.16
N VAL A 663 -1.84 -47.85 -11.03
CA VAL A 663 -3.08 -48.60 -10.80
C VAL A 663 -2.87 -50.04 -11.22
N ASP A 664 -3.29 -51.00 -10.38
CA ASP A 664 -3.31 -52.41 -10.79
C ASP A 664 -4.20 -52.58 -12.04
N PRO A 665 -3.67 -53.11 -13.16
CA PRO A 665 -4.43 -53.35 -14.39
C PRO A 665 -5.64 -54.28 -14.18
N LYS A 666 -5.66 -55.12 -13.14
CA LYS A 666 -6.80 -55.98 -12.79
C LYS A 666 -8.00 -55.21 -12.24
N VAL A 667 -7.78 -54.06 -11.60
CA VAL A 667 -8.83 -53.19 -11.05
C VAL A 667 -9.33 -52.21 -12.11
N ALA A 668 -8.46 -51.77 -13.02
CA ALA A 668 -8.80 -50.88 -14.13
C ALA A 668 -9.88 -51.43 -15.07
N GLY A 669 -10.06 -52.76 -15.14
CA GLY A 669 -11.10 -53.43 -15.92
C GLY A 669 -12.45 -53.62 -15.19
N ALA A 670 -12.51 -53.44 -13.87
CA ALA A 670 -13.66 -53.85 -13.06
C ALA A 670 -14.48 -52.71 -12.45
N SER A 671 -13.97 -51.46 -12.41
CA SER A 671 -14.74 -50.36 -11.84
C SER A 671 -14.58 -49.04 -12.62
N VAL A 672 -15.74 -48.51 -13.00
CA VAL A 672 -16.06 -47.14 -13.47
C VAL A 672 -16.16 -46.97 -15.00
N LYS A 673 -17.35 -47.29 -15.53
CA LYS A 673 -17.96 -46.53 -16.64
C LYS A 673 -18.32 -45.13 -16.11
N LEU A 674 -17.45 -44.15 -16.33
CA LEU A 674 -17.83 -42.74 -16.33
C LEU A 674 -17.80 -42.30 -17.78
N ASP A 675 -18.92 -41.77 -18.27
CA ASP A 675 -19.02 -41.10 -19.57
C ASP A 675 -17.96 -40.00 -19.66
N VAL A 676 -16.81 -40.32 -20.23
CA VAL A 676 -15.82 -39.37 -20.70
C VAL A 676 -15.50 -39.81 -22.11
N SER A 677 -15.91 -39.00 -23.07
CA SER A 677 -15.70 -39.16 -24.51
C SER A 677 -14.34 -39.81 -24.84
N ASP A 678 -14.42 -40.97 -25.50
CA ASP A 678 -13.36 -41.94 -25.79
C ASP A 678 -12.22 -41.47 -26.73
N GLN A 679 -11.86 -40.18 -26.78
CA GLN A 679 -10.89 -39.67 -27.78
C GLN A 679 -9.47 -39.31 -27.28
N ASP A 680 -9.16 -39.25 -25.97
CA ASP A 680 -7.91 -38.59 -25.50
C ASP A 680 -6.86 -39.45 -24.73
N ARG A 681 -6.95 -40.78 -24.62
CA ARG A 681 -6.18 -41.54 -23.59
C ARG A 681 -4.94 -42.41 -23.93
N PRO A 682 -4.51 -42.66 -25.19
CA PRO A 682 -3.25 -43.40 -25.42
C PRO A 682 -1.97 -42.56 -25.26
N GLU A 683 -2.02 -41.25 -25.55
CA GLU A 683 -0.81 -40.41 -25.68
C GLU A 683 -0.20 -39.99 -24.32
N ALA A 684 -1.02 -39.76 -23.28
CA ALA A 684 -0.54 -39.32 -21.97
C ALA A 684 0.31 -40.39 -21.24
N ARG A 685 -0.08 -41.67 -21.34
CA ARG A 685 0.70 -42.80 -20.79
C ARG A 685 2.06 -42.97 -21.47
N SER A 686 2.11 -42.73 -22.79
CA SER A 686 3.34 -42.76 -23.58
C SER A 686 4.34 -41.69 -23.13
N ASN A 687 3.88 -40.48 -22.86
CA ASN A 687 4.74 -39.36 -22.47
C ASN A 687 5.31 -39.50 -21.05
N ASP A 688 4.53 -40.05 -20.11
CA ASP A 688 4.99 -40.35 -18.74
C ASP A 688 6.14 -41.37 -18.76
N GLU A 689 6.02 -42.41 -19.59
CA GLU A 689 7.05 -43.45 -19.73
C GLU A 689 8.31 -42.94 -20.41
N GLU A 690 8.19 -42.12 -21.45
CA GLU A 690 9.34 -41.49 -22.12
C GLU A 690 10.13 -40.58 -21.16
N PHE A 691 9.43 -39.72 -20.40
CA PHE A 691 10.08 -38.84 -19.43
C PHE A 691 10.80 -39.64 -18.34
N LEU A 692 10.15 -40.68 -17.80
CA LEU A 692 10.75 -41.50 -16.76
C LEU A 692 11.90 -42.37 -17.28
N ALA A 693 11.88 -42.78 -18.54
CA ALA A 693 13.01 -43.45 -19.18
C ALA A 693 14.24 -42.53 -19.25
N ASP A 694 14.08 -41.30 -19.75
CA ASP A 694 15.13 -40.27 -19.76
C ASP A 694 15.62 -39.93 -18.34
N PHE A 695 14.70 -39.91 -17.37
CA PHE A 695 15.01 -39.67 -15.97
C PHE A 695 15.84 -40.81 -15.35
N LYS A 696 15.41 -42.07 -15.53
CA LYS A 696 16.13 -43.27 -15.07
C LYS A 696 17.52 -43.36 -15.70
N GLU A 697 17.66 -43.00 -16.98
CA GLU A 697 18.95 -42.96 -17.66
C GLU A 697 19.91 -41.96 -16.98
N LYS A 698 19.42 -40.76 -16.64
CA LYS A 698 20.21 -39.73 -15.94
C LYS A 698 20.60 -40.14 -14.52
N ILE A 699 19.75 -40.89 -13.82
CA ILE A 699 19.96 -41.29 -12.43
C ILE A 699 20.85 -42.52 -12.28
N SER A 700 21.00 -43.34 -13.32
CA SER A 700 21.79 -44.57 -13.28
C SER A 700 23.25 -44.41 -12.79
N LYS A 701 23.73 -43.17 -12.65
CA LYS A 701 25.07 -42.78 -12.20
C LYS A 701 25.12 -42.06 -10.84
N ASP A 702 23.98 -41.83 -10.19
CA ASP A 702 23.88 -40.99 -8.98
C ASP A 702 23.25 -41.77 -7.82
N ASP A 703 24.08 -42.16 -6.84
CA ASP A 703 23.67 -42.92 -5.65
C ASP A 703 22.75 -42.11 -4.69
N SER A 704 22.61 -40.80 -4.92
CA SER A 704 21.77 -39.92 -4.11
C SER A 704 20.26 -40.08 -4.39
N ILE A 705 19.88 -40.74 -5.49
CA ILE A 705 18.48 -40.87 -5.91
C ILE A 705 18.03 -42.34 -5.87
N LYS A 706 17.01 -42.62 -5.06
CA LYS A 706 16.35 -43.93 -4.96
C LYS A 706 15.02 -43.88 -5.68
N TYR A 707 14.77 -44.87 -6.52
CA TYR A 707 13.55 -44.96 -7.31
C TYR A 707 12.79 -46.25 -6.96
N GLU A 708 11.52 -46.12 -6.59
CA GLU A 708 10.64 -47.21 -6.18
C GLU A 708 9.28 -47.11 -6.89
N GLU A 709 8.74 -48.27 -7.28
CA GLU A 709 7.42 -48.37 -7.93
C GLU A 709 6.45 -49.05 -6.97
N SER A 710 5.27 -48.44 -6.78
CA SER A 710 4.21 -48.95 -5.91
C SER A 710 2.94 -49.18 -6.73
N VAL A 711 2.51 -50.44 -6.77
CA VAL A 711 1.23 -50.83 -7.39
C VAL A 711 0.14 -50.68 -6.35
N ILE A 712 -0.94 -50.00 -6.73
CA ILE A 712 -2.03 -49.63 -5.83
C ILE A 712 -3.37 -50.05 -6.42
N SER A 713 -4.23 -50.55 -5.54
CA SER A 713 -5.61 -50.92 -5.83
C SER A 713 -6.63 -49.85 -5.40
N ASP A 714 -6.39 -49.09 -4.31
CA ASP A 714 -7.31 -48.07 -3.82
C ASP A 714 -6.64 -46.81 -3.19
N ALA A 715 -7.46 -45.82 -2.84
CA ALA A 715 -7.02 -44.59 -2.19
C ALA A 715 -6.47 -44.81 -0.76
N ALA A 716 -6.89 -45.85 -0.04
CA ALA A 716 -6.46 -46.13 1.34
C ALA A 716 -5.05 -46.77 1.37
N GLU A 717 -4.76 -47.65 0.43
CA GLU A 717 -3.44 -48.22 0.17
C GLU A 717 -2.45 -47.12 -0.23
N THR A 718 -2.88 -46.13 -1.01
CA THR A 718 -2.08 -44.93 -1.32
C THR A 718 -1.67 -44.18 -0.05
N ILE A 719 -2.62 -43.96 0.87
CA ILE A 719 -2.36 -43.30 2.15
C ILE A 719 -1.35 -44.11 2.99
N ASN A 720 -1.46 -45.44 3.00
CA ASN A 720 -0.56 -46.31 3.74
C ASN A 720 0.88 -46.28 3.18
N VAL A 721 1.03 -46.29 1.84
CA VAL A 721 2.36 -46.15 1.23
C VAL A 721 2.98 -44.81 1.60
N ILE A 722 2.23 -43.70 1.48
CA ILE A 722 2.77 -42.37 1.83
C ILE A 722 3.15 -42.30 3.33
N LYS A 723 2.40 -42.94 4.23
CA LYS A 723 2.74 -43.01 5.66
C LYS A 723 4.09 -43.67 5.92
N THR A 724 4.49 -44.67 5.13
CA THR A 724 5.80 -45.33 5.26
C THR A 724 6.96 -44.36 5.05
N TYR A 725 6.79 -43.35 4.19
CA TYR A 725 7.80 -42.34 3.88
C TYR A 725 7.59 -41.01 4.63
N SER A 726 6.73 -41.00 5.66
CA SER A 726 6.45 -39.81 6.48
C SER A 726 7.66 -39.26 7.23
N ARG A 727 8.73 -40.07 7.39
CA ARG A 727 10.01 -39.70 8.00
C ARG A 727 10.99 -39.06 6.99
N CYS A 728 10.51 -38.03 6.30
CA CYS A 728 11.31 -37.21 5.40
C CYS A 728 11.32 -35.74 5.89
N ASN A 729 12.19 -34.91 5.31
CA ASN A 729 12.27 -33.49 5.63
C ASN A 729 11.33 -32.67 4.72
N LEU A 730 11.19 -33.10 3.47
CA LEU A 730 10.40 -32.40 2.43
C LEU A 730 9.68 -33.40 1.52
N PHE A 731 8.38 -33.23 1.35
CA PHE A 731 7.63 -33.82 0.25
C PHE A 731 7.58 -32.87 -0.94
N ILE A 732 7.79 -33.38 -2.16
CA ILE A 732 7.60 -32.64 -3.41
C ILE A 732 6.55 -33.36 -4.24
N VAL A 733 5.50 -32.64 -4.64
CA VAL A 733 4.36 -33.20 -5.37
C VAL A 733 3.87 -32.25 -6.47
N GLY A 734 3.34 -32.77 -7.57
CA GLY A 734 2.63 -31.95 -8.54
C GLY A 734 1.26 -31.51 -8.01
N ARG A 735 0.81 -30.33 -8.42
CA ARG A 735 -0.48 -29.77 -8.02
C ARG A 735 -1.64 -30.54 -8.64
N MET A 736 -1.60 -30.79 -9.94
CA MET A 736 -2.65 -31.52 -10.67
C MET A 736 -2.08 -32.76 -11.36
N PRO A 737 -1.97 -33.89 -10.64
CA PRO A 737 -1.59 -35.14 -11.27
C PRO A 737 -2.74 -35.71 -12.11
N GLU A 738 -2.43 -36.34 -13.24
CA GLU A 738 -3.39 -36.80 -14.26
C GLU A 738 -3.75 -38.31 -14.13
N GLY A 739 -3.29 -38.97 -13.07
CA GLY A 739 -3.55 -40.39 -12.80
C GLY A 739 -4.99 -40.71 -12.41
N GLN A 740 -5.49 -41.90 -12.80
CA GLN A 740 -6.86 -42.37 -12.49
C GLN A 740 -7.19 -42.42 -10.98
N ILE A 741 -6.19 -42.69 -10.13
CA ILE A 741 -6.33 -42.74 -8.65
C ILE A 741 -6.61 -41.34 -8.07
N VAL A 742 -6.15 -40.29 -8.72
CA VAL A 742 -6.27 -38.90 -8.25
C VAL A 742 -7.73 -38.45 -8.18
N ALA A 743 -8.58 -38.94 -9.08
CA ALA A 743 -10.02 -38.68 -9.06
C ALA A 743 -10.71 -39.25 -7.80
N ALA A 744 -10.22 -40.36 -7.27
CA ALA A 744 -10.74 -40.97 -6.03
C ALA A 744 -10.26 -40.23 -4.77
N LEU A 745 -9.07 -39.63 -4.81
CA LEU A 745 -8.52 -38.79 -3.74
C LEU A 745 -9.16 -37.39 -3.69
N ASN A 746 -9.86 -36.97 -4.74
CA ASN A 746 -10.41 -35.62 -4.89
C ASN A 746 -11.75 -35.38 -4.14
N LYS A 747 -12.03 -36.10 -3.05
CA LYS A 747 -13.25 -35.90 -2.25
C LYS A 747 -13.07 -34.75 -1.25
N LYS A 748 -13.71 -33.60 -1.53
CA LYS A 748 -13.72 -32.36 -0.71
C LYS A 748 -12.32 -31.76 -0.43
N ALA A 749 -11.79 -31.02 -1.39
CA ALA A 749 -10.54 -30.27 -1.24
C ALA A 749 -10.73 -28.98 -0.41
N GLU A 750 -10.28 -28.95 0.85
CA GLU A 750 -10.32 -27.72 1.67
C GLU A 750 -9.48 -26.58 1.08
N CYS A 751 -8.34 -26.91 0.43
CA CYS A 751 -7.41 -25.93 -0.14
C CYS A 751 -7.07 -26.29 -1.61
N PRO A 752 -7.84 -25.83 -2.61
CA PRO A 752 -7.64 -26.21 -4.02
C PRO A 752 -6.33 -25.70 -4.62
N GLU A 753 -5.70 -24.70 -4.01
CA GLU A 753 -4.35 -24.24 -4.37
C GLU A 753 -3.27 -25.31 -4.17
N LEU A 754 -3.48 -26.32 -3.30
CA LEU A 754 -2.55 -27.44 -3.07
C LEU A 754 -2.85 -28.67 -3.93
N GLY A 755 -4.01 -28.73 -4.58
CA GLY A 755 -4.44 -29.93 -5.30
C GLY A 755 -4.75 -31.14 -4.39
N PRO A 756 -5.14 -32.29 -4.97
CA PRO A 756 -5.63 -33.44 -4.21
C PRO A 756 -4.56 -34.07 -3.32
N VAL A 757 -3.34 -34.28 -3.85
CA VAL A 757 -2.23 -34.87 -3.09
C VAL A 757 -1.71 -33.91 -2.03
N GLY A 758 -1.57 -32.62 -2.35
CA GLY A 758 -1.16 -31.62 -1.38
C GLY A 758 -2.16 -31.49 -0.21
N ASN A 759 -3.46 -31.55 -0.49
CA ASN A 759 -4.51 -31.60 0.55
C ASN A 759 -4.40 -32.84 1.45
N LEU A 760 -4.06 -33.99 0.88
CA LEU A 760 -3.83 -35.20 1.67
C LEU A 760 -2.64 -35.06 2.62
N LEU A 761 -1.53 -34.44 2.17
CA LEU A 761 -0.32 -34.24 2.98
C LEU A 761 -0.50 -33.22 4.12
N ILE A 762 -1.49 -32.33 4.01
CA ILE A 762 -1.86 -31.39 5.08
C ILE A 762 -2.99 -31.91 5.99
N SER A 763 -3.65 -33.01 5.61
CA SER A 763 -4.74 -33.60 6.39
C SER A 763 -4.24 -34.18 7.72
N PRO A 764 -5.03 -34.06 8.81
CA PRO A 764 -4.70 -34.68 10.10
C PRO A 764 -4.55 -36.22 10.00
N ASN A 765 -5.15 -36.86 9.01
CA ASN A 765 -5.10 -38.32 8.81
C ASN A 765 -3.70 -38.86 8.48
N LEU A 766 -2.79 -37.99 8.02
CA LEU A 766 -1.45 -38.34 7.56
C LEU A 766 -0.33 -37.72 8.41
N SER A 767 -0.66 -37.23 9.63
CA SER A 767 0.21 -36.51 10.58
C SER A 767 1.72 -36.65 10.29
N THR A 768 2.29 -35.71 9.52
CA THR A 768 3.72 -35.67 9.18
C THR A 768 4.33 -34.35 9.59
N THR A 769 5.56 -34.40 10.07
CA THR A 769 6.38 -33.23 10.40
C THR A 769 7.14 -32.67 9.19
N ALA A 770 7.08 -33.36 8.05
CA ALA A 770 7.74 -32.94 6.82
C ALA A 770 7.06 -31.68 6.24
N SER A 771 7.88 -30.74 5.75
CA SER A 771 7.37 -29.62 4.94
C SER A 771 6.89 -30.16 3.58
N VAL A 772 5.97 -29.45 2.93
CA VAL A 772 5.39 -29.89 1.65
C VAL A 772 5.58 -28.79 0.60
N LEU A 773 6.13 -29.14 -0.55
CA LEU A 773 6.23 -28.27 -1.72
C LEU A 773 5.33 -28.81 -2.83
N VAL A 774 4.26 -28.08 -3.12
CA VAL A 774 3.35 -28.39 -4.24
C VAL A 774 3.77 -27.58 -5.46
N VAL A 775 4.04 -28.24 -6.59
CA VAL A 775 4.57 -27.59 -7.81
C VAL A 775 3.52 -27.63 -8.93
N GLN A 776 3.33 -26.49 -9.59
CA GLN A 776 2.54 -26.36 -10.81
C GLN A 776 3.47 -25.93 -11.95
N GLN A 777 3.46 -26.68 -13.05
CA GLN A 777 4.27 -26.34 -14.22
C GLN A 777 3.67 -25.14 -14.97
N TYR A 778 4.54 -24.28 -15.51
CA TYR A 778 4.11 -23.18 -16.38
C TYR A 778 3.40 -23.69 -17.65
N ARG A 779 2.25 -23.09 -17.98
CA ARG A 779 1.53 -23.32 -19.24
C ARG A 779 1.13 -21.97 -19.85
N ALA A 780 1.21 -21.85 -21.17
CA ALA A 780 0.75 -20.64 -21.88
C ALA A 780 -0.78 -20.44 -21.75
N GLN A 781 -1.52 -21.54 -21.61
CA GLN A 781 -2.94 -21.57 -21.24
C GLN A 781 -3.16 -22.70 -20.24
N LEU A 782 -3.84 -22.42 -19.13
CA LEU A 782 -4.22 -23.45 -18.16
C LEU A 782 -5.39 -24.27 -18.70
N THR A 783 -5.40 -25.58 -18.41
CA THR A 783 -6.52 -26.45 -18.78
C THR A 783 -7.81 -26.02 -18.08
N GLY A 784 -8.95 -26.22 -18.73
CA GLY A 784 -10.27 -25.85 -18.18
C GLY A 784 -10.50 -26.42 -16.77
N TYR A 785 -10.02 -27.64 -16.52
CA TYR A 785 -10.05 -28.31 -15.21
C TYR A 785 -9.17 -27.65 -14.14
N SER A 786 -7.95 -27.22 -14.50
CA SER A 786 -7.07 -26.49 -13.57
C SER A 786 -7.67 -25.11 -13.22
N LEU A 787 -8.31 -24.46 -14.18
CA LEU A 787 -8.94 -23.16 -13.99
C LEU A 787 -10.27 -23.26 -13.21
N SER A 788 -11.06 -24.32 -13.43
CA SER A 788 -12.28 -24.60 -12.65
C SER A 788 -11.96 -25.00 -11.22
N SER A 789 -10.88 -25.76 -10.97
CA SER A 789 -10.47 -26.09 -9.60
C SER A 789 -10.13 -24.85 -8.75
N LEU A 790 -9.74 -23.75 -9.39
CA LEU A 790 -9.44 -22.48 -8.74
C LEU A 790 -10.69 -21.60 -8.56
N LYS A 791 -11.80 -21.97 -9.20
CA LYS A 791 -13.10 -21.30 -9.17
C LYS A 791 -14.09 -22.16 -8.39
N GLU A 792 -14.19 -21.96 -7.08
CA GLU A 792 -15.33 -22.42 -6.28
C GLU A 792 -15.79 -21.30 -5.32
N ASP A 793 -17.12 -21.07 -5.42
CA ASP A 793 -18.14 -20.31 -4.67
C ASP A 793 -17.74 -19.23 -3.64
N ASP A 794 -17.85 -17.96 -4.07
CA ASP A 794 -18.06 -16.78 -3.20
C ASP A 794 -19.50 -16.71 -2.61
N THR A 795 -20.32 -17.76 -2.74
CA THR A 795 -21.77 -17.72 -2.47
C THR A 795 -22.28 -18.45 -1.22
N THR A 796 -21.41 -18.90 -0.30
CA THR A 796 -21.87 -19.63 0.90
C THR A 796 -21.50 -18.98 2.24
N GLU A 797 -21.69 -17.66 2.37
CA GLU A 797 -21.70 -16.97 3.68
C GLU A 797 -23.05 -16.28 4.01
N GLY A 798 -24.14 -16.60 3.31
CA GLY A 798 -25.40 -15.88 3.48
C GLY A 798 -26.65 -16.73 3.40
N GLU A 799 -26.74 -17.85 4.13
CA GLU A 799 -28.02 -18.51 4.41
C GLU A 799 -27.85 -19.54 5.56
N PHE A 800 -27.72 -19.04 6.79
CA PHE A 800 -28.23 -19.79 7.94
C PHE A 800 -29.55 -19.14 8.34
N SER A 801 -30.62 -19.85 7.99
CA SER A 801 -32.01 -19.59 8.32
C SER A 801 -32.20 -19.47 9.83
N ASP A 802 -32.67 -18.30 10.25
CA ASP A 802 -33.48 -18.16 11.47
C ASP A 802 -34.88 -18.76 11.24
N SER A 803 -35.40 -19.35 12.32
CA SER A 803 -36.80 -19.71 12.66
C SER A 803 -37.16 -21.20 12.62
N PRO A 804 -37.98 -21.64 13.60
CA PRO A 804 -37.72 -21.70 15.04
C PRO A 804 -37.38 -23.11 15.53
#